data_AF-M9WCP4-F1
#
_entry.id   AF-M9WCP4-F1
#
_cell.length_a   1.000
_cell.length_b   1.000
_cell.length_c   1.000
_cell.angle_alpha   90.00
_cell.angle_beta   90.00
_cell.angle_gamma   90.00
#
_symmetry.space_group_name_H-M   'P 1'
#
loop_
_entity.id
_entity.type
_entity.pdbx_description
1 polymer ?
#
loop_
_entity_poly.entity_id
_entity_poly.type
_entity_poly.pdbx_seq_one_letter_code
_entity_poly.pdbx_strand_id
1 'polypeptide(L)'
;MIKKLKPYRKWYIPILLLLVVLGAFVGFISSYAESKTHDFMTNIKNYVQLSSYAVRGKILKDQEGVNDDYVNQTLANKRITDEFNDGFIWKPNNTDPKNDDTISSLLQTYFGKSTDLFTDNIKYLDKKDNKLKNIQNTNSANIVPENINNFIGVINSAKKFISGLSSSTVNLGLNLLQKNFLKDQQVVDSIKQNLIVKKFISYVEKNQTKFANIANLLISSSNIDNDASFYQNLTVRQLFNKQLNHISEVITGRKILNHNQDNLPDDLIQYFLNEIITIIKTEFAQKKDIIEKFKSVWNSIKAKFDFKKWKDQLIPALIRYLKTELFFATYYVVNPNLTINQLLDQSASAEQFKALTTGSLDLGVILKGLSLVFQNQESGNRFLDFIFKKVDPSKIYFTSKDQPANIGTGNLLFDILNAVQASLLSITGILDFVIPKIEEYIKQNTDKVKELIIKSLTDLLEKFIPGGNNNNGNAKKLRWQTPKFNNNELEFKIEYNTISTIFGKLWVNVAHGHINFFDNNGLISNLIRGLKDITLASSELLATVSNYLKHIFYRDKERDFDFKKAFTSLSNLLKISNDLFEEQYINQNSRNLVIFIGLGPGDIAKIHSIYDIINLPNARVFTVPIIGNLIKGFVGKYLEPFNNAHNELKKYGFITDTKEFRKQFPEYILKAAEFVGLYYEKNNGIPKYDLVENFYTENGNFATDFTKKWANFFVPDVNDTNNPLLPIVKAILRDAINTDNERIKSLQDVKNEIAISGAKLISDDAFYKNFVTLSNTVIPMNRLAKVLGLKQLRDIKLGLLFDQVGETILDHNKKHPDKIIAFNIAAIGHILKSLTIKVTAKSEGVIKVNDKNIISTIFESLDSVDNKDKDPAAIPKNSYFLWDSVEMKLDGKSITNGAIPIKKIDNLVSPLTILLGILKIGNNQTKYISGSIIHSLSTLIGGLDAKDPLYNLSLENKNSTLFIFDAWEATLQARQKELDKIEYQQAGQYYVSSSWKIKIISHTDNQIKYQLTRTHTSNNDYVKKIGKKFEVMLTKQPDNHSYWTINQVLALDYQQ
;
A
#
# COMPACT_ATOMS: atom_id res chain seq x y z
N MET A 1 -23.86 -1.60 31.75
CA MET A 1 -22.56 -1.92 31.10
C MET A 1 -21.85 -0.66 30.55
N ILE A 2 -22.04 -0.22 29.29
CA ILE A 2 -21.05 0.62 28.56
C ILE A 2 -20.72 2.01 29.20
N LYS A 3 -21.63 2.65 29.97
CA LYS A 3 -21.27 3.86 30.74
C LYS A 3 -20.04 3.65 31.67
N LYS A 4 -19.88 2.44 32.23
CA LYS A 4 -18.75 2.00 33.08
C LYS A 4 -17.46 1.66 32.29
N LEU A 5 -17.46 1.74 30.96
CA LEU A 5 -16.30 1.42 30.11
C LEU A 5 -15.56 2.67 29.62
N LYS A 6 -15.98 3.87 30.06
CA LYS A 6 -15.34 5.16 29.72
C LYS A 6 -13.84 5.25 30.01
N PRO A 7 -13.30 4.69 31.13
CA PRO A 7 -11.85 4.69 31.39
C PRO A 7 -11.07 3.80 30.41
N TYR A 8 -11.65 2.66 30.00
CA TYR A 8 -10.95 1.56 29.33
C TYR A 8 -10.85 1.70 27.81
N ARG A 9 -10.71 2.93 27.30
CA ARG A 9 -10.59 3.20 25.84
C ARG A 9 -9.43 2.47 25.19
N LYS A 10 -8.32 2.27 25.92
CA LYS A 10 -7.13 1.57 25.41
C LYS A 10 -7.39 0.12 25.00
N TRP A 11 -8.45 -0.50 25.54
CA TRP A 11 -8.66 -1.95 25.45
C TRP A 11 -9.91 -2.33 24.66
N TYR A 12 -11.04 -1.63 24.82
CA TYR A 12 -12.27 -2.07 24.17
C TYR A 12 -12.22 -1.92 22.64
N ILE A 13 -11.42 -0.99 22.10
CA ILE A 13 -11.51 -0.56 20.69
C ILE A 13 -11.00 -1.62 19.70
N PRO A 14 -9.81 -2.23 19.87
CA PRO A 14 -9.37 -3.35 19.04
C PRO A 14 -10.26 -4.57 19.16
N ILE A 15 -10.63 -4.89 20.41
CA ILE A 15 -11.49 -6.02 20.74
C ILE A 15 -12.84 -5.85 20.03
N LEU A 16 -13.41 -4.65 20.00
CA LEU A 16 -14.64 -4.38 19.27
C LEU A 16 -14.47 -4.30 17.76
N LEU A 17 -13.34 -3.89 17.19
CA LEU A 17 -13.12 -4.03 15.74
C LEU A 17 -13.11 -5.51 15.32
N LEU A 18 -12.43 -6.38 16.06
CA LEU A 18 -12.39 -7.82 15.78
C LEU A 18 -13.75 -8.48 16.10
N LEU A 19 -14.41 -8.09 17.20
CA LEU A 19 -15.79 -8.48 17.53
C LEU A 19 -16.86 -7.72 16.72
N VAL A 20 -16.52 -6.87 15.75
CA VAL A 20 -17.48 -6.43 14.71
C VAL A 20 -17.46 -7.45 13.58
N VAL A 21 -16.26 -7.86 13.15
CA VAL A 21 -16.05 -8.90 12.13
C VAL A 21 -16.56 -10.26 12.63
N LEU A 22 -16.42 -10.57 13.92
CA LEU A 22 -16.82 -11.84 14.54
C LEU A 22 -18.13 -11.77 15.35
N GLY A 23 -18.46 -10.62 15.96
CA GLY A 23 -19.64 -10.47 16.83
C GLY A 23 -20.96 -10.36 16.07
N ALA A 24 -20.89 -10.13 14.76
CA ALA A 24 -21.96 -10.47 13.81
C ALA A 24 -22.43 -11.94 13.96
N PHE A 25 -21.57 -12.83 14.47
CA PHE A 25 -21.90 -14.20 14.86
C PHE A 25 -22.14 -14.34 16.37
N VAL A 26 -21.34 -13.72 17.24
CA VAL A 26 -21.43 -13.93 18.71
C VAL A 26 -22.81 -13.57 19.29
N GLY A 27 -23.51 -12.57 18.71
CA GLY A 27 -24.88 -12.21 19.10
C GLY A 27 -25.93 -13.31 18.88
N PHE A 28 -25.60 -14.41 18.18
CA PHE A 28 -26.49 -15.57 18.01
C PHE A 28 -26.40 -16.60 19.14
N ILE A 29 -25.23 -16.75 19.80
CA ILE A 29 -25.03 -17.80 20.82
C ILE A 29 -25.81 -17.49 22.10
N SER A 30 -26.07 -16.21 22.39
CA SER A 30 -26.89 -15.72 23.52
C SER A 30 -28.41 -15.95 23.37
N SER A 31 -28.84 -16.97 22.61
CA SER A 31 -30.25 -17.21 22.26
C SER A 31 -30.71 -18.67 22.47
N TYR A 32 -29.95 -19.51 23.16
CA TYR A 32 -30.24 -20.95 23.28
C TYR A 32 -30.10 -21.52 24.71
N ALA A 33 -30.84 -20.92 25.66
CA ALA A 33 -30.99 -21.45 27.01
C ALA A 33 -32.40 -21.17 27.58
N GLU A 34 -32.82 -22.03 28.52
CA GLU A 34 -34.00 -21.95 29.40
C GLU A 34 -35.40 -22.28 28.82
N SER A 35 -36.01 -23.35 29.35
CA SER A 35 -37.31 -23.26 30.03
C SER A 35 -37.64 -24.49 30.89
N LYS A 36 -38.19 -24.23 32.10
CA LYS A 36 -39.29 -24.92 32.83
C LYS A 36 -39.04 -25.24 34.32
N THR A 37 -40.05 -24.93 35.14
CA THR A 37 -40.31 -25.34 36.53
C THR A 37 -41.21 -26.61 36.53
N HIS A 38 -41.66 -27.27 37.61
CA HIS A 38 -41.88 -27.04 39.06
C HIS A 38 -41.66 -28.39 39.84
N ASP A 39 -41.56 -28.52 41.17
CA ASP A 39 -41.60 -27.52 42.26
C ASP A 39 -40.66 -27.83 43.47
N PHE A 40 -41.18 -28.07 44.68
CA PHE A 40 -40.62 -27.53 45.93
C PHE A 40 -41.18 -28.20 47.21
N MET A 41 -40.34 -28.48 48.22
CA MET A 41 -40.61 -28.44 49.68
C MET A 41 -39.44 -29.03 50.52
N THR A 42 -38.66 -28.23 51.27
CA THR A 42 -37.86 -28.74 52.43
C THR A 42 -37.28 -27.65 53.39
N ASN A 43 -37.18 -28.01 54.68
CA ASN A 43 -36.22 -27.60 55.73
C ASN A 43 -35.95 -26.11 56.12
N ILE A 44 -36.20 -25.81 57.40
CA ILE A 44 -36.00 -24.53 58.12
C ILE A 44 -34.58 -23.95 58.00
N LYS A 45 -33.53 -24.77 58.04
CA LYS A 45 -32.12 -24.30 58.03
C LYS A 45 -31.81 -23.50 56.76
N ASN A 46 -32.35 -23.92 55.61
CA ASN A 46 -32.13 -23.26 54.33
C ASN A 46 -32.79 -21.86 54.32
N TYR A 47 -34.00 -21.72 54.85
CA TYR A 47 -34.67 -20.42 55.00
C TYR A 47 -33.87 -19.42 55.85
N VAL A 48 -33.24 -19.88 56.94
CA VAL A 48 -32.35 -19.03 57.76
C VAL A 48 -31.13 -18.58 56.96
N GLN A 49 -30.45 -19.49 56.26
CA GLN A 49 -29.27 -19.14 55.46
C GLN A 49 -29.61 -18.17 54.32
N LEU A 50 -30.69 -18.44 53.57
CA LEU A 50 -31.10 -17.66 52.40
C LEU A 50 -31.70 -16.30 52.75
N SER A 51 -32.57 -16.24 53.76
CA SER A 51 -33.04 -14.93 54.25
C SER A 51 -31.89 -14.11 54.83
N SER A 52 -30.88 -14.73 55.45
CA SER A 52 -29.71 -13.98 55.95
C SER A 52 -28.93 -13.34 54.80
N TYR A 53 -28.88 -13.99 53.63
CA TYR A 53 -28.27 -13.45 52.42
C TYR A 53 -29.07 -12.26 51.89
N ALA A 54 -30.39 -12.38 51.80
CA ALA A 54 -31.27 -11.26 51.44
C ALA A 54 -31.15 -10.07 52.41
N VAL A 55 -31.10 -10.33 53.73
CA VAL A 55 -30.92 -9.28 54.76
C VAL A 55 -29.58 -8.58 54.62
N ARG A 56 -28.48 -9.29 54.36
CA ARG A 56 -27.19 -8.67 54.04
C ARG A 56 -27.31 -7.75 52.83
N GLY A 57 -27.99 -8.20 51.76
CA GLY A 57 -28.28 -7.38 50.58
C GLY A 57 -29.02 -6.09 50.93
N LYS A 58 -30.08 -6.16 51.74
CA LYS A 58 -30.83 -4.98 52.21
C LYS A 58 -29.99 -4.05 53.09
N ILE A 59 -29.13 -4.58 53.96
CA ILE A 59 -28.21 -3.76 54.77
C ILE A 59 -27.16 -3.05 53.89
N LEU A 60 -26.58 -3.75 52.90
CA LEU A 60 -25.59 -3.18 51.97
C LEU A 60 -26.21 -2.08 51.09
N LYS A 61 -27.43 -2.31 50.60
CA LYS A 61 -28.22 -1.31 49.87
C LYS A 61 -28.56 -0.12 50.76
N ASP A 62 -29.39 -0.32 51.78
CA ASP A 62 -30.04 0.76 52.51
C ASP A 62 -29.06 1.56 53.37
N GLN A 63 -27.97 0.93 53.85
CA GLN A 63 -27.10 1.52 54.88
C GLN A 63 -25.66 1.77 54.42
N GLU A 64 -25.04 0.91 53.61
CA GLU A 64 -23.67 1.17 53.09
C GLU A 64 -23.67 2.03 51.81
N GLY A 65 -24.81 2.24 51.16
CA GLY A 65 -24.90 3.08 49.94
C GLY A 65 -24.34 2.39 48.70
N VAL A 66 -24.51 1.06 48.61
CA VAL A 66 -24.17 0.30 47.40
C VAL A 66 -25.39 0.26 46.48
N ASN A 67 -25.17 0.60 45.21
CA ASN A 67 -26.22 0.81 44.22
C ASN A 67 -27.16 -0.39 44.01
N ASP A 68 -28.47 -0.17 44.13
CA ASP A 68 -29.56 -1.14 43.89
C ASP A 68 -29.32 -2.11 42.71
N ASP A 69 -29.16 -1.58 41.49
CA ASP A 69 -29.00 -2.39 40.27
C ASP A 69 -27.77 -3.30 40.37
N TYR A 70 -26.69 -2.81 40.98
CA TYR A 70 -25.46 -3.57 41.17
C TYR A 70 -25.58 -4.59 42.31
N VAL A 71 -26.17 -4.25 43.46
CA VAL A 71 -26.40 -5.21 44.56
C VAL A 71 -27.27 -6.36 44.05
N ASN A 72 -28.35 -6.04 43.34
CA ASN A 72 -29.24 -7.01 42.74
C ASN A 72 -28.53 -7.87 41.68
N GLN A 73 -27.71 -7.28 40.79
CA GLN A 73 -27.00 -8.05 39.77
C GLN A 73 -25.85 -8.90 40.31
N THR A 74 -25.07 -8.42 41.28
CA THR A 74 -23.88 -9.13 41.78
C THR A 74 -24.24 -10.20 42.81
N LEU A 75 -25.18 -9.93 43.72
CA LEU A 75 -25.59 -10.91 44.72
C LEU A 75 -26.49 -12.00 44.10
N ALA A 76 -27.47 -11.63 43.28
CA ALA A 76 -28.42 -12.61 42.75
C ALA A 76 -27.77 -13.56 41.72
N ASN A 77 -26.77 -13.11 40.94
CA ASN A 77 -26.05 -13.96 39.99
C ASN A 77 -24.84 -14.71 40.58
N LYS A 78 -24.56 -14.58 41.88
CA LYS A 78 -23.53 -15.38 42.54
C LYS A 78 -23.95 -16.87 42.51
N ARG A 79 -22.98 -17.77 42.33
CA ARG A 79 -23.21 -19.22 42.37
C ARG A 79 -23.50 -19.68 43.80
N ILE A 80 -24.34 -20.71 43.94
CA ILE A 80 -24.74 -21.26 45.25
C ILE A 80 -23.52 -21.76 46.04
N THR A 81 -22.59 -22.45 45.36
CA THR A 81 -21.32 -22.98 45.88
C THR A 81 -20.39 -21.94 46.47
N ASP A 82 -20.49 -20.69 46.02
CA ASP A 82 -19.52 -19.64 46.35
C ASP A 82 -19.93 -18.91 47.65
N GLU A 83 -21.11 -19.22 48.20
CA GLU A 83 -21.71 -18.61 49.39
C GLU A 83 -22.14 -19.65 50.44
N PHE A 84 -22.67 -20.79 49.98
CA PHE A 84 -23.15 -21.89 50.82
C PHE A 84 -22.23 -23.10 50.65
N ASN A 85 -21.92 -23.78 51.75
CA ASN A 85 -21.02 -24.93 51.78
C ASN A 85 -21.69 -26.22 51.30
N ASP A 86 -20.89 -27.25 51.02
CA ASP A 86 -21.32 -28.56 50.46
C ASP A 86 -22.47 -29.25 51.23
N GLY A 87 -22.65 -28.92 52.51
CA GLY A 87 -23.79 -29.35 53.34
C GLY A 87 -25.08 -28.54 53.16
N PHE A 88 -25.20 -27.74 52.10
CA PHE A 88 -26.39 -26.95 51.75
C PHE A 88 -27.24 -27.70 50.72
N ILE A 89 -28.40 -28.19 51.15
CA ILE A 89 -29.26 -29.04 50.34
C ILE A 89 -30.02 -28.19 49.33
N TRP A 90 -29.47 -28.08 48.12
CA TRP A 90 -30.08 -27.40 46.97
C TRP A 90 -31.36 -28.12 46.48
N LYS A 91 -31.33 -29.46 46.44
CA LYS A 91 -32.43 -30.33 45.99
C LYS A 91 -32.55 -31.58 46.88
N PRO A 92 -33.75 -32.17 47.05
CA PRO A 92 -33.94 -33.33 47.94
C PRO A 92 -33.18 -34.60 47.52
N ASN A 93 -32.96 -34.82 46.22
CA ASN A 93 -32.46 -36.09 45.69
C ASN A 93 -30.92 -36.12 45.57
N ASN A 94 -30.18 -35.78 46.63
CA ASN A 94 -28.71 -35.85 46.76
C ASN A 94 -27.94 -35.66 45.42
N THR A 95 -28.19 -34.52 44.77
CA THR A 95 -27.49 -34.12 43.54
C THR A 95 -26.80 -32.79 43.81
N ASP A 96 -25.49 -32.79 43.62
CA ASP A 96 -24.64 -31.61 43.83
C ASP A 96 -25.17 -30.41 43.02
N PRO A 97 -25.05 -29.17 43.54
CA PRO A 97 -25.38 -27.98 42.77
C PRO A 97 -24.60 -27.97 41.46
N LYS A 98 -25.28 -27.80 40.33
CA LYS A 98 -24.55 -27.65 39.06
C LYS A 98 -23.85 -26.30 39.08
N ASN A 99 -22.71 -26.26 38.39
CA ASN A 99 -21.83 -25.10 38.37
C ASN A 99 -22.54 -23.77 38.02
N ASP A 100 -23.65 -23.78 37.30
CA ASP A 100 -24.26 -22.58 36.73
C ASP A 100 -25.57 -22.14 37.43
N ASP A 101 -25.95 -22.79 38.54
CA ASP A 101 -27.12 -22.41 39.33
C ASP A 101 -26.83 -21.23 40.29
N THR A 102 -27.70 -20.21 40.25
CA THR A 102 -27.50 -18.92 40.94
C THR A 102 -28.37 -18.73 42.17
N ILE A 103 -28.01 -17.80 43.05
CA ILE A 103 -28.79 -17.49 44.26
C ILE A 103 -30.14 -16.83 43.91
N SER A 104 -30.28 -16.16 42.75
CA SER A 104 -31.52 -15.53 42.29
C SER A 104 -32.66 -16.54 42.11
N SER A 105 -32.42 -17.62 41.38
CA SER A 105 -33.43 -18.65 41.15
C SER A 105 -33.81 -19.34 42.46
N LEU A 106 -32.84 -19.52 43.36
CA LEU A 106 -33.04 -20.15 44.66
C LEU A 106 -33.84 -19.26 45.63
N LEU A 107 -33.58 -17.96 45.68
CA LEU A 107 -34.43 -17.00 46.41
C LEU A 107 -35.85 -17.03 45.86
N GLN A 108 -36.03 -17.08 44.54
CA GLN A 108 -37.34 -17.18 43.92
C GLN A 108 -38.07 -18.51 44.25
N THR A 109 -37.33 -19.62 44.35
CA THR A 109 -37.87 -20.93 44.77
C THR A 109 -38.30 -20.97 46.23
N TYR A 110 -37.60 -20.28 47.15
CA TYR A 110 -37.91 -20.33 48.59
C TYR A 110 -38.83 -19.20 49.09
N PHE A 111 -38.90 -18.06 48.38
CA PHE A 111 -39.60 -16.86 48.85
C PHE A 111 -40.56 -16.23 47.81
N GLY A 112 -40.72 -16.83 46.62
CA GLY A 112 -41.60 -16.30 45.57
C GLY A 112 -41.01 -15.11 44.81
N LYS A 113 -41.85 -14.14 44.40
CA LYS A 113 -41.35 -12.96 43.65
C LYS A 113 -40.51 -12.06 44.56
N SER A 114 -39.34 -11.64 44.07
CA SER A 114 -38.36 -10.89 44.85
C SER A 114 -38.82 -9.49 45.29
N THR A 115 -39.92 -8.97 44.75
CA THR A 115 -40.54 -7.70 45.17
C THR A 115 -41.14 -7.76 46.57
N ASP A 116 -41.54 -8.95 47.03
CA ASP A 116 -42.44 -9.11 48.19
C ASP A 116 -41.69 -9.62 49.44
N LEU A 117 -40.35 -9.72 49.33
CA LEU A 117 -39.47 -10.42 50.28
C LEU A 117 -39.27 -9.68 51.62
N PHE A 118 -39.54 -8.36 51.65
CA PHE A 118 -39.44 -7.49 52.82
C PHE A 118 -40.69 -6.62 52.96
N THR A 119 -41.29 -6.61 54.15
CA THR A 119 -42.47 -5.77 54.46
C THR A 119 -42.12 -4.34 54.90
N ASP A 120 -40.87 -4.09 55.32
CA ASP A 120 -40.53 -2.91 56.12
C ASP A 120 -39.08 -2.45 55.97
N ASN A 121 -38.79 -1.24 56.45
CA ASN A 121 -37.42 -0.73 56.61
C ASN A 121 -36.75 -1.32 57.86
N ILE A 122 -35.42 -1.20 57.94
CA ILE A 122 -34.66 -1.63 59.13
C ILE A 122 -35.10 -0.75 60.32
N LYS A 123 -35.51 -1.41 61.40
CA LYS A 123 -36.00 -0.77 62.63
C LYS A 123 -34.94 -0.81 63.74
N TYR A 124 -35.08 0.04 64.73
CA TYR A 124 -34.41 -0.05 66.02
C TYR A 124 -35.43 0.11 67.16
N LEU A 125 -35.08 -0.32 68.36
CA LEU A 125 -35.88 -0.08 69.57
C LEU A 125 -35.41 1.23 70.22
N ASP A 126 -36.25 2.27 70.25
CA ASP A 126 -35.94 3.51 70.96
C ASP A 126 -36.01 3.27 72.47
N LYS A 127 -34.92 3.60 73.19
CA LYS A 127 -34.81 3.35 74.64
C LYS A 127 -35.58 4.37 75.47
N LYS A 128 -36.11 5.43 74.86
CA LYS A 128 -36.87 6.50 75.54
C LYS A 128 -38.37 6.21 75.62
N ASP A 129 -38.92 5.43 74.69
CA ASP A 129 -40.36 5.09 74.66
C ASP A 129 -40.67 3.61 74.40
N ASN A 130 -39.64 2.74 74.29
CA ASN A 130 -39.74 1.31 73.97
C ASN A 130 -40.53 1.00 72.69
N LYS A 131 -40.62 1.93 71.74
CA LYS A 131 -41.27 1.70 70.43
C LYS A 131 -40.23 1.39 69.35
N LEU A 132 -40.68 0.59 68.38
CA LEU A 132 -39.91 0.29 67.17
C LEU A 132 -39.99 1.49 66.21
N LYS A 133 -38.83 2.05 65.85
CA LYS A 133 -38.72 3.20 64.93
C LYS A 133 -37.86 2.83 63.73
N ASN A 134 -38.23 3.35 62.56
CA ASN A 134 -37.48 3.13 61.32
C ASN A 134 -36.17 3.94 61.35
N ILE A 135 -35.07 3.35 60.86
CA ILE A 135 -33.86 4.10 60.51
C ILE A 135 -34.17 4.88 59.23
N GLN A 136 -34.35 6.21 59.33
CA GLN A 136 -34.87 7.04 58.24
C GLN A 136 -33.80 7.58 57.27
N ASN A 137 -32.54 7.69 57.69
CA ASN A 137 -31.46 8.08 56.79
C ASN A 137 -30.84 6.82 56.15
N THR A 138 -30.75 6.82 54.83
CA THR A 138 -29.91 5.90 54.06
C THR A 138 -28.59 6.58 53.70
N ASN A 139 -27.52 5.84 53.43
CA ASN A 139 -26.29 6.45 52.93
C ASN A 139 -26.51 6.97 51.50
N SER A 140 -26.33 8.28 51.28
CA SER A 140 -26.57 8.94 49.98
C SER A 140 -25.44 8.74 48.97
N ALA A 141 -24.33 8.11 49.36
CA ALA A 141 -23.36 7.59 48.40
C ALA A 141 -24.03 6.54 47.49
N ASN A 142 -23.70 6.57 46.21
CA ASN A 142 -24.21 5.62 45.21
C ASN A 142 -23.02 4.85 44.63
N ILE A 143 -22.48 3.93 45.43
CA ILE A 143 -21.27 3.17 45.11
C ILE A 143 -21.61 2.13 44.04
N VAL A 144 -20.97 2.25 42.89
CA VAL A 144 -21.21 1.42 41.70
C VAL A 144 -19.88 0.81 41.24
N PRO A 145 -19.49 -0.38 41.73
CA PRO A 145 -18.28 -1.05 41.27
C PRO A 145 -18.30 -1.36 39.76
N GLU A 146 -17.12 -1.42 39.17
CA GLU A 146 -16.92 -1.74 37.75
C GLU A 146 -16.52 -3.20 37.60
N ASN A 147 -17.29 -3.99 36.84
CA ASN A 147 -17.01 -5.41 36.57
C ASN A 147 -17.11 -5.66 35.06
N ILE A 148 -16.20 -6.48 34.52
CA ILE A 148 -16.05 -6.76 33.08
C ILE A 148 -16.09 -8.27 32.76
N ASN A 149 -16.46 -9.14 33.70
CA ASN A 149 -16.54 -10.61 33.51
C ASN A 149 -17.37 -11.02 32.28
N ASN A 150 -18.52 -10.38 32.04
CA ASN A 150 -19.36 -10.67 30.88
C ASN A 150 -18.64 -10.39 29.55
N PHE A 151 -17.66 -9.48 29.51
CA PHE A 151 -16.85 -9.18 28.32
C PHE A 151 -15.73 -10.23 28.13
N ILE A 152 -15.17 -10.76 29.21
CA ILE A 152 -14.27 -11.92 29.18
C ILE A 152 -15.02 -13.16 28.66
N GLY A 153 -16.25 -13.39 29.12
CA GLY A 153 -17.13 -14.47 28.62
C GLY A 153 -17.47 -14.35 27.12
N VAL A 154 -17.60 -13.12 26.60
CA VAL A 154 -17.76 -12.84 25.17
C VAL A 154 -16.48 -13.18 24.39
N ILE A 155 -15.29 -12.82 24.88
CA ILE A 155 -14.01 -13.23 24.27
C ILE A 155 -13.87 -14.75 24.26
N ASN A 156 -14.18 -15.42 25.37
CA ASN A 156 -14.01 -16.87 25.48
C ASN A 156 -15.01 -17.64 24.61
N SER A 157 -16.19 -17.06 24.34
CA SER A 157 -17.11 -17.52 23.32
C SER A 157 -16.57 -17.33 21.89
N ALA A 158 -15.97 -16.17 21.58
CA ALA A 158 -15.37 -15.90 20.28
C ALA A 158 -14.15 -16.80 19.97
N LYS A 159 -13.31 -17.06 20.97
CA LYS A 159 -12.18 -18.01 20.93
C LYS A 159 -12.66 -19.43 20.64
N LYS A 160 -13.67 -19.94 21.37
CA LYS A 160 -14.32 -21.23 21.08
C LYS A 160 -14.91 -21.29 19.66
N PHE A 161 -15.56 -20.21 19.21
CA PHE A 161 -16.13 -20.10 17.87
C PHE A 161 -15.07 -20.23 16.76
N ILE A 162 -13.93 -19.52 16.87
CA ILE A 162 -12.82 -19.62 15.90
C ILE A 162 -12.20 -21.02 15.91
N SER A 163 -12.04 -21.64 17.08
CA SER A 163 -11.59 -23.02 17.18
C SER A 163 -12.48 -23.98 16.37
N GLY A 164 -13.81 -23.79 16.42
CA GLY A 164 -14.82 -24.54 15.67
C GLY A 164 -15.27 -23.93 14.32
N LEU A 165 -14.48 -23.03 13.72
CA LEU A 165 -14.85 -22.37 12.47
C LEU A 165 -14.79 -23.34 11.28
N SER A 166 -15.84 -23.38 10.46
CA SER A 166 -15.97 -24.21 9.26
C SER A 166 -16.94 -23.56 8.26
N SER A 167 -17.00 -24.05 7.02
CA SER A 167 -17.98 -23.62 6.00
C SER A 167 -19.42 -23.67 6.53
N SER A 168 -19.81 -24.78 7.15
CA SER A 168 -21.15 -24.96 7.71
C SER A 168 -21.40 -24.06 8.93
N THR A 169 -20.36 -23.78 9.74
CA THR A 169 -20.43 -22.78 10.81
C THR A 169 -20.70 -21.39 10.22
N VAL A 170 -19.90 -20.93 9.25
CA VAL A 170 -20.08 -19.59 8.64
C VAL A 170 -21.43 -19.47 7.94
N ASN A 171 -21.86 -20.48 7.19
CA ASN A 171 -23.15 -20.53 6.51
C ASN A 171 -24.34 -20.30 7.45
N LEU A 172 -24.31 -20.93 8.64
CA LEU A 172 -25.34 -20.76 9.66
C LEU A 172 -25.48 -19.28 10.05
N GLY A 173 -24.36 -18.62 10.37
CA GLY A 173 -24.35 -17.21 10.75
C GLY A 173 -24.77 -16.25 9.64
N LEU A 174 -24.42 -16.53 8.37
CA LEU A 174 -24.91 -15.73 7.24
C LEU A 174 -26.44 -15.77 7.14
N ASN A 175 -27.03 -16.96 7.25
CA ASN A 175 -28.48 -17.14 7.19
C ASN A 175 -29.19 -16.44 8.38
N LEU A 176 -28.52 -16.35 9.54
CA LEU A 176 -29.03 -15.69 10.74
C LEU A 176 -28.86 -14.16 10.69
N LEU A 177 -27.74 -13.66 10.15
CA LEU A 177 -27.55 -12.25 9.84
C LEU A 177 -28.58 -11.76 8.83
N GLN A 178 -28.86 -12.55 7.79
CA GLN A 178 -29.95 -12.28 6.86
C GLN A 178 -31.29 -12.20 7.61
N LYS A 179 -31.66 -13.27 8.34
CA LYS A 179 -32.96 -13.35 9.04
C LYS A 179 -33.18 -12.27 10.12
N ASN A 180 -32.13 -11.85 10.82
CA ASN A 180 -32.24 -10.95 11.99
C ASN A 180 -31.84 -9.49 11.68
N PHE A 181 -31.02 -9.24 10.65
CA PHE A 181 -30.48 -7.91 10.34
C PHE A 181 -30.88 -7.40 8.93
N LEU A 182 -31.23 -8.28 7.99
CA LEU A 182 -31.78 -7.92 6.68
C LEU A 182 -33.26 -8.29 6.56
N LYS A 183 -33.97 -8.29 7.70
CA LYS A 183 -35.36 -8.75 7.81
C LYS A 183 -36.30 -7.96 6.89
N ASP A 184 -36.44 -6.66 7.18
CA ASP A 184 -37.37 -5.74 6.52
C ASP A 184 -36.68 -4.77 5.53
N GLN A 185 -37.50 -4.09 4.74
CA GLN A 185 -37.04 -3.15 3.72
C GLN A 185 -36.40 -1.87 4.30
N GLN A 186 -36.84 -1.42 5.48
CA GLN A 186 -36.37 -0.16 6.07
C GLN A 186 -34.91 -0.26 6.50
N VAL A 187 -34.46 -1.43 6.98
CA VAL A 187 -33.04 -1.67 7.28
C VAL A 187 -32.21 -1.77 5.99
N VAL A 188 -32.71 -2.44 4.96
CA VAL A 188 -32.03 -2.54 3.65
C VAL A 188 -31.86 -1.16 3.01
N ASP A 189 -32.90 -0.33 3.02
CA ASP A 189 -32.85 1.02 2.48
C ASP A 189 -31.91 1.93 3.30
N SER A 190 -31.87 1.76 4.62
CA SER A 190 -30.91 2.44 5.50
C SER A 190 -29.45 2.09 5.17
N ILE A 191 -29.18 0.85 4.74
CA ILE A 191 -27.87 0.44 4.22
C ILE A 191 -27.63 1.08 2.84
N LYS A 192 -28.58 0.97 1.91
CA LYS A 192 -28.47 1.49 0.53
C LYS A 192 -28.35 3.02 0.46
N GLN A 193 -28.84 3.75 1.45
CA GLN A 193 -28.72 5.22 1.51
C GLN A 193 -27.40 5.69 2.16
N ASN A 194 -26.64 4.81 2.82
CA ASN A 194 -25.46 5.19 3.59
C ASN A 194 -24.29 5.71 2.72
N LEU A 195 -23.99 7.00 2.84
CA LEU A 195 -22.93 7.69 2.09
C LEU A 195 -21.52 7.12 2.33
N ILE A 196 -21.24 6.50 3.48
CA ILE A 196 -19.94 5.89 3.76
C ILE A 196 -19.79 4.59 2.94
N VAL A 197 -20.85 3.77 2.93
CA VAL A 197 -20.89 2.51 2.17
C VAL A 197 -20.78 2.80 0.67
N LYS A 198 -21.53 3.78 0.15
CA LYS A 198 -21.40 4.24 -1.25
C LYS A 198 -19.96 4.67 -1.59
N LYS A 199 -19.33 5.49 -0.74
CA LYS A 199 -17.94 5.94 -0.96
C LYS A 199 -16.93 4.78 -0.94
N PHE A 200 -17.11 3.80 -0.06
CA PHE A 200 -16.28 2.60 -0.03
C PHE A 200 -16.43 1.77 -1.31
N ILE A 201 -17.66 1.49 -1.75
CA ILE A 201 -17.94 0.73 -2.97
C ILE A 201 -17.32 1.39 -4.20
N SER A 202 -17.58 2.69 -4.41
CA SER A 202 -16.99 3.43 -5.53
C SER A 202 -15.46 3.54 -5.44
N TYR A 203 -14.85 3.40 -4.25
CA TYR A 203 -13.41 3.29 -4.11
C TYR A 203 -12.89 1.89 -4.51
N VAL A 204 -13.58 0.82 -4.11
CA VAL A 204 -13.26 -0.56 -4.54
C VAL A 204 -13.35 -0.67 -6.07
N GLU A 205 -14.44 -0.18 -6.68
CA GLU A 205 -14.63 -0.19 -8.13
C GLU A 205 -13.50 0.54 -8.88
N LYS A 206 -13.20 1.78 -8.48
CA LYS A 206 -12.19 2.61 -9.16
C LYS A 206 -10.76 2.09 -9.01
N ASN A 207 -10.49 1.21 -8.05
CA ASN A 207 -9.14 0.73 -7.75
C ASN A 207 -8.95 -0.79 -7.97
N GLN A 208 -9.90 -1.50 -8.61
CA GLN A 208 -9.80 -2.94 -8.89
C GLN A 208 -8.44 -3.38 -9.46
N THR A 209 -7.93 -2.68 -10.49
CA THR A 209 -6.63 -3.00 -11.10
C THR A 209 -5.46 -2.84 -10.12
N LYS A 210 -5.51 -1.84 -9.23
CA LYS A 210 -4.51 -1.65 -8.17
C LYS A 210 -4.61 -2.76 -7.13
N PHE A 211 -5.83 -3.12 -6.70
CA PHE A 211 -6.07 -4.23 -5.78
C PHE A 211 -5.59 -5.56 -6.37
N ALA A 212 -5.87 -5.86 -7.64
CA ALA A 212 -5.38 -7.06 -8.31
C ALA A 212 -3.83 -7.09 -8.38
N ASN A 213 -3.19 -5.96 -8.72
CA ASN A 213 -1.73 -5.86 -8.75
C ASN A 213 -1.09 -6.06 -7.36
N ILE A 214 -1.59 -5.36 -6.34
CA ILE A 214 -1.13 -5.48 -4.95
C ILE A 214 -1.42 -6.88 -4.40
N ALA A 215 -2.56 -7.46 -4.75
CA ALA A 215 -2.94 -8.80 -4.33
C ALA A 215 -2.02 -9.88 -4.93
N ASN A 216 -1.79 -9.85 -6.25
CA ASN A 216 -0.89 -10.79 -6.91
C ASN A 216 0.55 -10.68 -6.37
N LEU A 217 0.99 -9.45 -6.08
CA LEU A 217 2.24 -9.17 -5.38
C LEU A 217 2.24 -9.85 -4.00
N LEU A 218 1.31 -9.53 -3.10
CA LEU A 218 1.26 -10.11 -1.75
C LEU A 218 1.11 -11.65 -1.74
N ILE A 219 0.29 -12.23 -2.63
CA ILE A 219 0.14 -13.68 -2.78
C ILE A 219 1.46 -14.33 -3.21
N SER A 220 2.22 -13.71 -4.12
CA SER A 220 3.46 -14.34 -4.61
C SER A 220 4.51 -14.58 -3.52
N SER A 221 4.46 -13.86 -2.39
CA SER A 221 5.39 -14.06 -1.26
C SER A 221 5.22 -15.39 -0.51
N SER A 222 4.02 -15.98 -0.43
CA SER A 222 3.84 -17.28 0.24
C SER A 222 4.49 -18.45 -0.50
N ASN A 223 4.77 -18.30 -1.80
CA ASN A 223 5.45 -19.32 -2.60
C ASN A 223 6.98 -19.32 -2.39
N ILE A 224 7.49 -18.37 -1.62
CA ILE A 224 8.92 -18.00 -1.56
C ILE A 224 9.47 -18.22 -0.15
N ASP A 225 8.65 -18.03 0.88
CA ASP A 225 9.15 -17.85 2.25
C ASP A 225 9.09 -19.12 3.14
N ASN A 226 8.71 -20.27 2.58
CA ASN A 226 8.60 -21.53 3.34
C ASN A 226 9.95 -22.26 3.54
N ASP A 227 11.03 -21.82 2.89
CA ASP A 227 12.36 -22.41 3.07
C ASP A 227 13.13 -21.71 4.20
N ALA A 228 13.03 -22.28 5.40
CA ALA A 228 13.76 -21.80 6.58
C ALA A 228 15.30 -21.85 6.40
N SER A 229 15.83 -22.71 5.51
CA SER A 229 17.28 -22.76 5.22
C SER A 229 17.77 -21.50 4.52
N PHE A 230 16.87 -20.70 3.93
CA PHE A 230 17.22 -19.38 3.40
C PHE A 230 17.81 -18.45 4.47
N TYR A 231 17.40 -18.59 5.73
CA TYR A 231 17.78 -17.72 6.85
C TYR A 231 18.88 -18.30 7.77
N GLN A 232 19.17 -19.61 7.66
CA GLN A 232 20.10 -20.31 8.56
C GLN A 232 21.56 -19.84 8.36
N ASN A 233 22.29 -19.74 9.48
CA ASN A 233 23.72 -19.39 9.53
C ASN A 233 24.09 -18.02 8.91
N LEU A 234 23.13 -17.10 8.87
CA LEU A 234 23.33 -15.71 8.42
C LEU A 234 23.15 -14.72 9.57
N THR A 235 23.87 -13.60 9.51
CA THR A 235 23.49 -12.36 10.20
C THR A 235 22.41 -11.60 9.41
N VAL A 236 21.75 -10.63 10.04
CA VAL A 236 20.79 -9.73 9.35
C VAL A 236 21.47 -8.98 8.19
N ARG A 237 22.74 -8.60 8.33
CA ARG A 237 23.58 -8.02 7.26
C ARG A 237 23.73 -8.99 6.07
N GLN A 238 24.12 -10.23 6.34
CA GLN A 238 24.26 -11.27 5.30
C GLN A 238 22.92 -11.66 4.67
N LEU A 239 21.80 -11.54 5.41
CA LEU A 239 20.45 -11.77 4.87
C LEU A 239 20.07 -10.71 3.82
N PHE A 240 20.30 -9.42 4.09
CA PHE A 240 20.07 -8.38 3.08
C PHE A 240 20.93 -8.59 1.84
N ASN A 241 22.23 -8.85 2.02
CA ASN A 241 23.14 -9.21 0.93
C ASN A 241 22.63 -10.43 0.15
N LYS A 242 22.17 -11.50 0.82
CA LYS A 242 21.63 -12.71 0.16
C LYS A 242 20.38 -12.40 -0.67
N GLN A 243 19.51 -11.52 -0.19
CA GLN A 243 18.30 -11.12 -0.92
C GLN A 243 18.64 -10.29 -2.16
N LEU A 244 19.61 -9.37 -2.08
CA LEU A 244 20.09 -8.57 -3.22
C LEU A 244 20.83 -9.42 -4.25
N ASN A 245 21.73 -10.30 -3.79
CA ASN A 245 22.38 -11.32 -4.63
C ASN A 245 21.37 -12.26 -5.32
N HIS A 246 20.23 -12.57 -4.67
CA HIS A 246 19.17 -13.37 -5.29
C HIS A 246 18.31 -12.56 -6.28
N ILE A 247 18.12 -11.26 -6.08
CA ILE A 247 17.56 -10.37 -7.11
C ILE A 247 18.48 -10.34 -8.34
N SER A 248 19.81 -10.36 -8.15
CA SER A 248 20.77 -10.53 -9.25
C SER A 248 20.61 -11.89 -9.95
N GLU A 249 20.57 -12.99 -9.19
CA GLU A 249 20.40 -14.35 -9.73
C GLU A 249 19.17 -14.47 -10.65
N VAL A 250 18.07 -13.81 -10.28
CA VAL A 250 16.82 -13.78 -11.08
C VAL A 250 16.97 -13.02 -12.41
N ILE A 251 17.85 -12.01 -12.49
CA ILE A 251 18.08 -11.22 -13.72
C ILE A 251 19.17 -11.84 -14.59
N THR A 252 20.26 -12.28 -13.96
CA THR A 252 21.51 -12.63 -14.65
C THR A 252 21.71 -14.14 -14.80
N GLY A 253 21.00 -14.96 -14.02
CA GLY A 253 21.24 -16.40 -13.86
C GLY A 253 22.48 -16.74 -13.01
N ARG A 254 23.20 -15.73 -12.48
CA ARG A 254 24.44 -15.94 -11.71
C ARG A 254 24.13 -16.39 -10.29
N LYS A 255 24.53 -17.61 -9.94
CA LYS A 255 24.47 -18.09 -8.55
C LYS A 255 25.64 -17.55 -7.73
N ILE A 256 25.32 -16.98 -6.57
CA ILE A 256 26.27 -16.49 -5.57
C ILE A 256 26.10 -17.31 -4.30
N LEU A 257 27.21 -17.86 -3.78
CA LEU A 257 27.23 -18.70 -2.57
C LEU A 257 27.79 -17.98 -1.34
N ASN A 258 28.46 -16.83 -1.53
CA ASN A 258 29.02 -16.01 -0.45
C ASN A 258 28.19 -14.74 -0.31
N HIS A 259 27.61 -14.52 0.88
CA HIS A 259 26.76 -13.36 1.16
C HIS A 259 27.39 -12.36 2.13
N ASN A 260 28.71 -12.43 2.36
CA ASN A 260 29.46 -11.40 3.10
C ASN A 260 29.47 -10.06 2.37
N GLN A 261 29.27 -10.07 1.05
CA GLN A 261 29.13 -8.90 0.19
C GLN A 261 27.83 -8.98 -0.60
N ASP A 262 27.27 -7.81 -0.89
CA ASP A 262 26.29 -7.63 -1.96
C ASP A 262 27.03 -7.42 -3.29
N ASN A 263 26.55 -8.04 -4.36
CA ASN A 263 27.11 -7.97 -5.70
C ASN A 263 26.06 -7.53 -6.74
N LEU A 264 24.82 -7.22 -6.32
CA LEU A 264 23.72 -6.85 -7.21
C LEU A 264 24.09 -5.80 -8.27
N PRO A 265 24.72 -4.66 -7.92
CA PRO A 265 25.00 -3.65 -8.93
C PRO A 265 26.13 -4.07 -9.88
N ASP A 266 27.17 -4.73 -9.37
CA ASP A 266 28.32 -5.20 -10.16
C ASP A 266 27.91 -6.29 -11.16
N ASP A 267 27.04 -7.21 -10.75
CA ASP A 267 26.44 -8.22 -11.62
C ASP A 267 25.54 -7.63 -12.70
N LEU A 268 24.70 -6.64 -12.35
CA LEU A 268 23.83 -5.97 -13.32
C LEU A 268 24.66 -5.29 -14.42
N ILE A 269 25.71 -4.56 -14.03
CA ILE A 269 26.65 -3.94 -14.99
C ILE A 269 27.27 -5.01 -15.89
N GLN A 270 27.82 -6.08 -15.31
CA GLN A 270 28.42 -7.18 -16.09
C GLN A 270 27.42 -7.81 -17.05
N TYR A 271 26.18 -8.05 -16.63
CA TYR A 271 25.12 -8.61 -17.47
C TYR A 271 24.73 -7.68 -18.62
N PHE A 272 24.36 -6.43 -18.34
CA PHE A 272 23.95 -5.46 -19.37
C PHE A 272 25.07 -5.22 -20.39
N LEU A 273 26.31 -5.02 -19.94
CA LEU A 273 27.44 -4.80 -20.84
C LEU A 273 27.74 -6.03 -21.69
N ASN A 274 27.79 -7.24 -21.12
CA ASN A 274 28.07 -8.46 -21.88
C ASN A 274 26.98 -8.75 -22.93
N GLU A 275 25.71 -8.53 -22.61
CA GLU A 275 24.59 -8.69 -23.53
C GLU A 275 24.63 -7.65 -24.66
N ILE A 276 24.87 -6.38 -24.36
CA ILE A 276 25.03 -5.31 -25.37
C ILE A 276 26.22 -5.61 -26.28
N ILE A 277 27.38 -5.97 -25.73
CA ILE A 277 28.57 -6.35 -26.49
C ILE A 277 28.31 -7.57 -27.38
N THR A 278 27.54 -8.55 -26.89
CA THR A 278 27.17 -9.75 -27.66
C THR A 278 26.22 -9.40 -28.80
N ILE A 279 25.21 -8.57 -28.57
CA ILE A 279 24.31 -8.09 -29.63
C ILE A 279 25.09 -7.31 -30.69
N ILE A 280 25.96 -6.38 -30.29
CA ILE A 280 26.80 -5.61 -31.23
C ILE A 280 27.67 -6.55 -32.07
N LYS A 281 28.40 -7.50 -31.46
CA LYS A 281 29.22 -8.49 -32.19
C LYS A 281 28.39 -9.31 -33.18
N THR A 282 27.24 -9.82 -32.75
CA THR A 282 26.36 -10.70 -33.56
C THR A 282 25.73 -9.96 -34.74
N GLU A 283 25.30 -8.70 -34.57
CA GLU A 283 24.73 -7.91 -35.67
C GLU A 283 25.83 -7.40 -36.63
N PHE A 284 26.98 -6.96 -36.11
CA PHE A 284 28.08 -6.49 -36.95
C PHE A 284 28.77 -7.61 -37.75
N ALA A 285 28.72 -8.86 -37.30
CA ALA A 285 29.20 -10.02 -38.04
C ALA A 285 28.34 -10.38 -39.28
N GLN A 286 27.10 -9.89 -39.38
CA GLN A 286 26.20 -10.21 -40.50
C GLN A 286 26.62 -9.52 -41.81
N LYS A 287 26.29 -10.11 -42.96
CA LYS A 287 26.44 -9.47 -44.28
C LYS A 287 25.27 -8.52 -44.60
N LYS A 288 25.13 -7.48 -43.76
CA LYS A 288 24.20 -6.35 -43.90
C LYS A 288 24.96 -5.04 -44.12
N ASP A 289 24.27 -4.03 -44.66
CA ASP A 289 24.73 -2.64 -44.63
C ASP A 289 24.90 -2.11 -43.18
N ILE A 290 25.76 -1.11 -42.99
CA ILE A 290 26.07 -0.53 -41.68
C ILE A 290 24.87 0.17 -41.02
N ILE A 291 24.00 0.82 -41.78
CA ILE A 291 22.78 1.47 -41.25
C ILE A 291 21.78 0.39 -40.81
N GLU A 292 21.65 -0.69 -41.58
CA GLU A 292 20.83 -1.85 -41.18
C GLU A 292 21.40 -2.57 -39.95
N LYS A 293 22.73 -2.63 -39.78
CA LYS A 293 23.37 -3.15 -38.56
C LYS A 293 23.01 -2.33 -37.33
N PHE A 294 23.19 -1.00 -37.37
CA PHE A 294 22.79 -0.13 -36.26
C PHE A 294 21.29 -0.25 -35.93
N LYS A 295 20.43 -0.29 -36.95
CA LYS A 295 18.97 -0.50 -36.78
C LYS A 295 18.65 -1.88 -36.19
N SER A 296 19.40 -2.92 -36.56
CA SER A 296 19.24 -4.27 -36.00
C SER A 296 19.69 -4.32 -34.54
N VAL A 297 20.86 -3.77 -34.20
CA VAL A 297 21.36 -3.62 -32.81
C VAL A 297 20.31 -2.94 -31.92
N TRP A 298 19.75 -1.81 -32.35
CA TRP A 298 18.74 -1.09 -31.56
C TRP A 298 17.48 -1.93 -31.29
N ASN A 299 16.99 -2.64 -32.31
CA ASN A 299 15.83 -3.52 -32.16
C ASN A 299 16.14 -4.75 -31.28
N SER A 300 17.32 -5.34 -31.43
CA SER A 300 17.76 -6.51 -30.65
C SER A 300 18.00 -6.16 -29.18
N ILE A 301 18.58 -4.98 -28.88
CA ILE A 301 18.67 -4.44 -27.51
C ILE A 301 17.26 -4.25 -26.92
N LYS A 302 16.35 -3.61 -27.65
CA LYS A 302 14.96 -3.38 -27.21
C LYS A 302 14.19 -4.69 -26.98
N ALA A 303 14.46 -5.72 -27.77
CA ALA A 303 13.81 -7.03 -27.65
C ALA A 303 14.40 -7.89 -26.51
N LYS A 304 15.71 -7.75 -26.23
CA LYS A 304 16.40 -8.44 -25.12
C LYS A 304 15.92 -7.93 -23.77
N PHE A 305 15.87 -6.61 -23.58
CA PHE A 305 15.56 -5.96 -22.31
C PHE A 305 14.07 -5.59 -22.17
N ASP A 306 13.17 -6.50 -22.56
CA ASP A 306 11.73 -6.35 -22.36
C ASP A 306 11.36 -6.50 -20.88
N PHE A 307 11.35 -5.37 -20.17
CA PHE A 307 11.02 -5.26 -18.74
C PHE A 307 9.67 -5.90 -18.37
N LYS A 308 8.73 -6.05 -19.31
CA LYS A 308 7.45 -6.72 -19.06
C LYS A 308 7.62 -8.20 -18.73
N LYS A 309 8.64 -8.87 -19.27
CA LYS A 309 8.95 -10.29 -18.97
C LYS A 309 9.63 -10.45 -17.62
N TRP A 310 10.61 -9.59 -17.32
CA TRP A 310 11.36 -9.64 -16.07
C TRP A 310 10.50 -9.32 -14.84
N LYS A 311 9.52 -8.43 -14.99
CA LYS A 311 8.60 -8.01 -13.92
C LYS A 311 8.03 -9.19 -13.13
N ASP A 312 7.47 -10.19 -13.81
CA ASP A 312 6.73 -11.27 -13.15
C ASP A 312 7.66 -12.27 -12.44
N GLN A 313 8.94 -12.32 -12.82
CA GLN A 313 9.99 -13.08 -12.14
C GLN A 313 10.59 -12.30 -10.96
N LEU A 314 10.71 -10.97 -11.08
CA LEU A 314 11.35 -10.11 -10.08
C LEU A 314 10.46 -9.73 -8.89
N ILE A 315 9.16 -9.53 -9.13
CA ILE A 315 8.17 -9.24 -8.06
C ILE A 315 8.38 -10.17 -6.85
N PRO A 316 8.43 -11.51 -7.01
CA PRO A 316 8.87 -12.46 -5.99
C PRO A 316 10.01 -11.99 -5.06
N ALA A 317 11.21 -11.79 -5.60
CA ALA A 317 12.40 -11.48 -4.80
C ALA A 317 12.33 -10.07 -4.16
N LEU A 318 11.73 -9.11 -4.87
CA LEU A 318 11.52 -7.75 -4.39
C LEU A 318 10.60 -7.70 -3.16
N ILE A 319 9.56 -8.54 -3.08
CA ILE A 319 8.68 -8.58 -1.90
C ILE A 319 9.41 -9.13 -0.69
N ARG A 320 10.19 -10.22 -0.84
CA ARG A 320 10.97 -10.77 0.27
C ARG A 320 11.91 -9.71 0.85
N TYR A 321 12.56 -8.92 -0.02
CA TYR A 321 13.38 -7.78 0.39
C TYR A 321 12.56 -6.71 1.15
N LEU A 322 11.49 -6.19 0.56
CA LEU A 322 10.66 -5.14 1.18
C LEU A 322 10.01 -5.57 2.51
N LYS A 323 9.59 -6.83 2.61
CA LYS A 323 9.07 -7.45 3.84
C LYS A 323 10.14 -7.50 4.94
N THR A 324 11.35 -7.92 4.58
CA THR A 324 12.52 -8.01 5.47
C THR A 324 12.93 -6.61 5.95
N GLU A 325 12.97 -5.64 5.04
CA GLU A 325 13.30 -4.24 5.34
C GLU A 325 12.26 -3.59 6.26
N LEU A 326 10.96 -3.75 5.98
CA LEU A 326 9.88 -3.26 6.84
C LEU A 326 9.93 -3.87 8.25
N PHE A 327 10.19 -5.18 8.35
CA PHE A 327 10.32 -5.88 9.62
C PHE A 327 11.48 -5.34 10.46
N PHE A 328 12.69 -5.30 9.92
CA PHE A 328 13.85 -4.83 10.69
C PHE A 328 13.81 -3.31 10.97
N ALA A 329 13.25 -2.50 10.07
CA ALA A 329 13.08 -1.06 10.31
C ALA A 329 12.06 -0.80 11.44
N THR A 330 10.94 -1.51 11.48
CA THR A 330 9.98 -1.39 12.60
C THR A 330 10.54 -1.98 13.90
N TYR A 331 11.27 -3.11 13.85
CA TYR A 331 11.97 -3.67 15.00
C TYR A 331 13.01 -2.71 15.60
N TYR A 332 13.76 -1.99 14.77
CA TYR A 332 14.73 -0.98 15.17
C TYR A 332 14.09 0.27 15.82
N VAL A 333 12.85 0.60 15.45
CA VAL A 333 12.06 1.66 16.09
C VAL A 333 11.51 1.21 17.44
N VAL A 334 10.97 -0.02 17.52
CA VAL A 334 10.42 -0.60 18.76
C VAL A 334 11.48 -0.83 19.84
N ASN A 335 12.75 -1.02 19.45
CA ASN A 335 13.89 -1.24 20.34
C ASN A 335 14.87 -0.05 20.30
N PRO A 336 14.57 1.10 20.95
CA PRO A 336 15.37 2.32 20.83
C PRO A 336 16.82 2.17 21.31
N ASN A 337 17.08 1.22 22.22
CA ASN A 337 18.41 0.97 22.78
C ASN A 337 19.34 0.19 21.84
N LEU A 338 18.83 -0.37 20.73
CA LEU A 338 19.68 -0.99 19.70
C LEU A 338 20.27 0.09 18.79
N THR A 339 21.54 -0.08 18.43
CA THR A 339 22.19 0.59 17.29
C THR A 339 22.03 -0.25 16.01
N ILE A 340 22.20 0.37 14.84
CA ILE A 340 22.02 -0.30 13.55
C ILE A 340 22.99 -1.49 13.41
N ASN A 341 24.28 -1.34 13.73
CA ASN A 341 25.24 -2.43 13.67
C ASN A 341 24.89 -3.58 14.62
N GLN A 342 24.50 -3.29 15.87
CA GLN A 342 24.05 -4.32 16.82
C GLN A 342 22.85 -5.13 16.30
N LEU A 343 21.99 -4.57 15.45
CA LEU A 343 20.89 -5.30 14.80
C LEU A 343 21.37 -6.04 13.54
N LEU A 344 22.22 -5.42 12.71
CA LEU A 344 22.77 -6.03 11.50
C LEU A 344 23.62 -7.28 11.78
N ASP A 345 24.33 -7.29 12.92
CA ASP A 345 25.29 -8.35 13.25
C ASP A 345 24.65 -9.48 14.09
N GLN A 346 23.35 -9.38 14.45
CA GLN A 346 22.56 -10.47 15.04
C GLN A 346 22.26 -11.58 14.02
N SER A 347 22.09 -12.81 14.50
CA SER A 347 21.66 -13.95 13.68
C SER A 347 20.24 -13.74 13.13
N ALA A 348 20.06 -13.91 11.82
CA ALA A 348 18.75 -13.86 11.15
C ALA A 348 17.80 -14.98 11.60
N SER A 349 18.32 -16.07 12.16
CA SER A 349 17.56 -17.19 12.74
C SER A 349 17.40 -17.12 14.26
N ALA A 350 17.63 -15.95 14.89
CA ALA A 350 17.32 -15.74 16.30
C ALA A 350 15.81 -15.85 16.58
N GLU A 351 15.43 -16.31 17.78
CA GLU A 351 14.02 -16.59 18.12
C GLU A 351 13.10 -15.35 17.99
N GLN A 352 13.60 -14.17 18.33
CA GLN A 352 12.91 -12.89 18.14
C GLN A 352 12.62 -12.52 16.66
N PHE A 353 13.22 -13.23 15.70
CA PHE A 353 12.99 -13.08 14.25
C PHE A 353 12.30 -14.30 13.63
N LYS A 354 11.96 -15.32 14.43
CA LYS A 354 11.31 -16.58 14.02
C LYS A 354 10.12 -16.36 13.08
N ALA A 355 9.26 -15.37 13.38
CA ALA A 355 8.13 -14.98 12.54
C ALA A 355 8.50 -14.67 11.08
N LEU A 356 9.63 -13.99 10.84
CA LEU A 356 10.14 -13.69 9.49
C LEU A 356 10.59 -14.97 8.79
N THR A 357 11.32 -15.84 9.51
CA THR A 357 11.84 -17.12 8.99
C THR A 357 10.76 -18.15 8.66
N THR A 358 9.57 -18.04 9.28
CA THR A 358 8.37 -18.84 8.99
C THR A 358 7.38 -18.09 8.09
N GLY A 359 7.85 -17.23 7.20
CA GLY A 359 7.04 -16.58 6.17
C GLY A 359 6.00 -15.55 6.65
N SER A 360 6.00 -15.19 7.93
CA SER A 360 5.07 -14.21 8.50
C SER A 360 5.75 -12.87 8.86
N LEU A 361 5.01 -11.99 9.53
CA LEU A 361 5.51 -10.77 10.21
C LEU A 361 4.93 -10.73 11.63
N ASP A 362 5.75 -10.43 12.65
CA ASP A 362 5.27 -10.18 14.02
C ASP A 362 4.37 -8.93 14.02
N LEU A 363 3.09 -9.10 14.35
CA LEU A 363 2.11 -8.03 14.25
C LEU A 363 2.32 -6.94 15.32
N GLY A 364 2.89 -7.31 16.48
CA GLY A 364 3.23 -6.37 17.55
C GLY A 364 4.33 -5.41 17.12
N VAL A 365 5.40 -5.95 16.53
CA VAL A 365 6.53 -5.19 15.97
C VAL A 365 6.06 -4.24 14.88
N ILE A 366 5.30 -4.73 13.88
CA ILE A 366 4.80 -3.89 12.78
C ILE A 366 3.89 -2.78 13.30
N LEU A 367 2.89 -3.09 14.14
CA LEU A 367 1.91 -2.08 14.59
C LEU A 367 2.54 -1.06 15.54
N LYS A 368 3.34 -1.48 16.53
CA LYS A 368 4.00 -0.54 17.45
C LYS A 368 5.04 0.31 16.72
N GLY A 369 5.83 -0.28 15.83
CA GLY A 369 6.83 0.43 15.02
C GLY A 369 6.21 1.48 14.11
N LEU A 370 5.19 1.11 13.32
CA LEU A 370 4.46 2.07 12.49
C LEU A 370 3.74 3.14 13.33
N SER A 371 3.18 2.77 14.48
CA SER A 371 2.57 3.75 15.39
C SER A 371 3.58 4.79 15.88
N LEU A 372 4.76 4.36 16.34
CA LEU A 372 5.82 5.26 16.80
C LEU A 372 6.29 6.20 15.68
N VAL A 373 6.51 5.69 14.46
CA VAL A 373 6.79 6.50 13.26
C VAL A 373 5.66 7.50 13.00
N PHE A 374 4.39 7.08 13.11
CA PHE A 374 3.23 7.97 12.92
C PHE A 374 3.04 8.98 14.07
N GLN A 375 3.71 8.82 15.22
CA GLN A 375 3.57 9.71 16.37
C GLN A 375 4.65 10.79 16.45
N ASN A 376 5.92 10.48 16.13
CA ASN A 376 7.03 11.42 16.36
C ASN A 376 8.17 11.31 15.35
N GLN A 377 8.86 12.43 15.15
CA GLN A 377 9.95 12.59 14.17
C GLN A 377 11.22 11.80 14.53
N GLU A 378 11.48 11.54 15.81
CA GLU A 378 12.64 10.74 16.25
C GLU A 378 12.50 9.28 15.80
N SER A 379 11.31 8.70 15.96
CA SER A 379 10.98 7.35 15.50
C SER A 379 10.98 7.26 13.97
N GLY A 380 10.52 8.30 13.27
CA GLY A 380 10.67 8.43 11.81
C GLY A 380 12.12 8.50 11.36
N ASN A 381 12.95 9.29 12.06
CA ASN A 381 14.39 9.36 11.82
C ASN A 381 15.02 7.97 11.99
N ARG A 382 14.75 7.26 13.10
CA ARG A 382 15.24 5.88 13.31
C ARG A 382 14.79 4.92 12.20
N PHE A 383 13.53 5.00 11.76
CA PHE A 383 13.01 4.16 10.68
C PHE A 383 13.74 4.40 9.34
N LEU A 384 13.87 5.67 8.95
CA LEU A 384 14.54 6.07 7.71
C LEU A 384 16.06 5.86 7.78
N ASP A 385 16.67 6.05 8.96
CA ASP A 385 18.07 5.73 9.22
C ASP A 385 18.31 4.21 9.15
N PHE A 386 17.40 3.35 9.59
CA PHE A 386 17.58 1.90 9.36
C PHE A 386 17.46 1.53 7.87
N ILE A 387 16.49 2.10 7.15
CA ILE A 387 16.31 1.82 5.72
C ILE A 387 17.56 2.26 4.93
N PHE A 388 17.99 3.51 5.09
CA PHE A 388 19.03 4.11 4.24
C PHE A 388 20.44 4.09 4.86
N LYS A 389 20.62 4.17 6.19
CA LYS A 389 21.95 4.25 6.83
C LYS A 389 22.50 2.91 7.36
N LYS A 390 21.86 1.77 7.04
CA LYS A 390 22.40 0.42 7.30
C LYS A 390 23.59 0.01 6.42
N VAL A 391 23.89 0.80 5.38
CA VAL A 391 24.89 0.49 4.35
C VAL A 391 26.29 1.02 4.71
N ASP A 392 27.28 0.55 3.95
CA ASP A 392 28.62 1.15 3.92
C ASP A 392 28.59 2.55 3.26
N PRO A 393 28.89 3.64 3.99
CA PRO A 393 28.86 5.00 3.44
C PRO A 393 29.87 5.24 2.31
N SER A 394 30.97 4.48 2.27
CA SER A 394 32.02 4.63 1.25
C SER A 394 31.57 4.23 -0.15
N LYS A 395 30.47 3.46 -0.25
CA LYS A 395 29.92 2.96 -1.53
C LYS A 395 28.74 3.75 -2.06
N ILE A 396 28.24 4.73 -1.31
CA ILE A 396 27.08 5.53 -1.71
C ILE A 396 27.50 6.58 -2.75
N TYR A 397 28.57 7.32 -2.47
CA TYR A 397 28.99 8.44 -3.29
C TYR A 397 30.32 8.13 -3.96
N PHE A 398 30.37 8.21 -5.28
CA PHE A 398 31.60 8.06 -6.07
C PHE A 398 31.48 8.79 -7.41
N THR A 399 32.62 8.95 -8.08
CA THR A 399 32.78 9.44 -9.45
C THR A 399 33.58 8.41 -10.27
N SER A 400 34.02 8.76 -11.48
CA SER A 400 34.95 7.93 -12.27
C SER A 400 36.35 7.78 -11.64
N LYS A 401 36.70 8.54 -10.60
CA LYS A 401 38.06 8.57 -10.00
C LYS A 401 38.20 7.79 -8.70
N ASP A 402 37.10 7.55 -8.01
CA ASP A 402 37.01 7.07 -6.62
C ASP A 402 35.96 5.96 -6.44
N GLN A 403 35.52 5.33 -7.53
CA GLN A 403 34.62 4.18 -7.49
C GLN A 403 35.26 2.98 -6.74
N PRO A 404 34.61 2.43 -5.70
CA PRO A 404 35.15 1.27 -4.98
C PRO A 404 35.05 -0.02 -5.82
N ALA A 405 35.92 -0.98 -5.53
CA ALA A 405 36.07 -2.23 -6.30
C ALA A 405 34.85 -3.18 -6.26
N ASN A 406 33.91 -2.94 -5.35
CA ASN A 406 32.58 -3.55 -5.30
C ASN A 406 31.62 -2.47 -4.81
N ILE A 407 30.61 -2.13 -5.62
CA ILE A 407 29.71 -1.00 -5.36
C ILE A 407 28.40 -1.43 -4.69
N GLY A 408 28.26 -2.71 -4.32
CA GLY A 408 27.13 -3.26 -3.56
C GLY A 408 27.06 -2.73 -2.13
N THR A 409 25.98 -2.03 -1.81
CA THR A 409 25.80 -1.28 -0.56
C THR A 409 25.04 -2.08 0.51
N GLY A 410 24.18 -3.02 0.10
CA GLY A 410 23.20 -3.64 0.99
C GLY A 410 21.85 -2.89 1.07
N ASN A 411 21.58 -1.97 0.13
CA ASN A 411 20.29 -1.28 0.00
C ASN A 411 19.88 -1.17 -1.48
N LEU A 412 18.78 -1.84 -1.82
CA LEU A 412 18.23 -1.95 -3.18
C LEU A 412 18.13 -0.62 -3.96
N LEU A 413 17.80 0.50 -3.31
CA LEU A 413 17.69 1.81 -3.97
C LEU A 413 19.07 2.34 -4.36
N PHE A 414 20.04 2.29 -3.45
CA PHE A 414 21.41 2.70 -3.76
C PHE A 414 22.09 1.74 -4.72
N ASP A 415 21.81 0.45 -4.64
CA ASP A 415 22.36 -0.56 -5.55
C ASP A 415 21.84 -0.33 -6.98
N ILE A 416 20.55 -0.02 -7.18
CA ILE A 416 20.02 0.37 -8.50
C ILE A 416 20.66 1.67 -9.01
N LEU A 417 20.80 2.70 -8.16
CA LEU A 417 21.44 3.96 -8.54
C LEU A 417 22.94 3.79 -8.86
N ASN A 418 23.64 2.94 -8.11
CA ASN A 418 25.04 2.57 -8.32
C ASN A 418 25.21 1.81 -9.63
N ALA A 419 24.34 0.82 -9.90
CA ALA A 419 24.34 0.06 -11.15
C ALA A 419 24.18 0.97 -12.38
N VAL A 420 23.21 1.90 -12.34
CA VAL A 420 22.98 2.86 -13.44
C VAL A 420 24.17 3.81 -13.59
N GLN A 421 24.66 4.40 -12.50
CA GLN A 421 25.77 5.34 -12.52
C GLN A 421 27.07 4.71 -13.03
N ALA A 422 27.47 3.56 -12.49
CA ALA A 422 28.68 2.86 -12.92
C ALA A 422 28.52 2.22 -14.31
N SER A 423 27.31 1.85 -14.75
CA SER A 423 27.06 1.51 -16.17
C SER A 423 27.42 2.69 -17.08
N LEU A 424 27.00 3.91 -16.74
CA LEU A 424 27.29 5.12 -17.53
C LEU A 424 28.78 5.50 -17.49
N LEU A 425 29.43 5.42 -16.33
CA LEU A 425 30.88 5.67 -16.18
C LEU A 425 31.73 4.59 -16.88
N SER A 426 31.27 3.35 -16.92
CA SER A 426 31.92 2.29 -17.71
C SER A 426 31.67 2.44 -19.21
N ILE A 427 30.54 3.00 -19.66
CA ILE A 427 30.30 3.35 -21.07
C ILE A 427 31.29 4.41 -21.56
N THR A 428 31.65 5.40 -20.74
CA THR A 428 32.75 6.33 -21.09
C THR A 428 34.08 5.59 -21.28
N GLY A 429 34.45 4.65 -20.40
CA GLY A 429 35.66 3.83 -20.57
C GLY A 429 35.60 2.87 -21.77
N ILE A 430 34.43 2.33 -22.10
CA ILE A 430 34.21 1.53 -23.31
C ILE A 430 34.34 2.40 -24.55
N LEU A 431 33.85 3.64 -24.55
CA LEU A 431 34.02 4.56 -25.67
C LEU A 431 35.47 5.03 -25.79
N ASP A 432 36.19 5.27 -24.71
CA ASP A 432 37.64 5.53 -24.75
C ASP A 432 38.47 4.34 -25.26
N PHE A 433 37.91 3.11 -25.30
CA PHE A 433 38.50 1.94 -25.94
C PHE A 433 38.00 1.70 -27.37
N VAL A 434 36.72 1.98 -27.64
CA VAL A 434 36.07 1.74 -28.94
C VAL A 434 36.34 2.87 -29.93
N ILE A 435 36.39 4.13 -29.50
CA ILE A 435 36.64 5.28 -30.36
C ILE A 435 38.04 5.21 -31.00
N PRO A 436 39.14 5.02 -30.25
CA PRO A 436 40.45 4.84 -30.87
C PRO A 436 40.51 3.67 -31.84
N LYS A 437 39.73 2.61 -31.61
CA LYS A 437 39.63 1.45 -32.51
C LYS A 437 38.77 1.70 -33.76
N ILE A 438 37.76 2.55 -33.66
CA ILE A 438 37.01 3.04 -34.82
C ILE A 438 37.90 3.97 -35.65
N GLU A 439 38.62 4.90 -35.02
CA GLU A 439 39.61 5.75 -35.68
C GLU A 439 40.75 4.94 -36.32
N GLU A 440 41.30 3.95 -35.61
CA GLU A 440 42.34 3.04 -36.11
C GLU A 440 41.81 2.21 -37.28
N TYR A 441 40.62 1.62 -37.16
CA TYR A 441 39.99 0.85 -38.25
C TYR A 441 39.76 1.72 -39.48
N ILE A 442 39.25 2.96 -39.30
CA ILE A 442 39.06 3.93 -40.37
C ILE A 442 40.41 4.27 -41.02
N LYS A 443 41.44 4.62 -40.24
CA LYS A 443 42.79 4.93 -40.75
C LYS A 443 43.37 3.75 -41.53
N GLN A 444 43.35 2.54 -40.97
CA GLN A 444 43.89 1.30 -41.57
C GLN A 444 43.08 0.78 -42.77
N ASN A 445 41.80 1.14 -42.89
CA ASN A 445 40.92 0.71 -43.98
C ASN A 445 40.40 1.89 -44.80
N THR A 446 41.10 3.02 -44.79
CA THR A 446 40.67 4.30 -45.38
C THR A 446 40.12 4.10 -46.79
N ASP A 447 40.84 3.34 -47.62
CA ASP A 447 40.44 3.14 -49.02
C ASP A 447 39.19 2.26 -49.18
N LYS A 448 38.97 1.26 -48.30
CA LYS A 448 37.73 0.47 -48.28
C LYS A 448 36.54 1.29 -47.81
N VAL A 449 36.75 2.23 -46.87
CA VAL A 449 35.71 3.17 -46.44
C VAL A 449 35.42 4.18 -47.55
N LYS A 450 36.44 4.63 -48.29
CA LYS A 450 36.31 5.48 -49.49
C LYS A 450 35.55 4.76 -50.61
N GLU A 451 35.88 3.51 -50.91
CA GLU A 451 35.14 2.65 -51.85
C GLU A 451 33.68 2.49 -51.43
N LEU A 452 33.42 2.23 -50.14
CA LEU A 452 32.06 2.06 -49.63
C LEU A 452 31.25 3.36 -49.71
N ILE A 453 31.86 4.52 -49.39
CA ILE A 453 31.24 5.84 -49.56
C ILE A 453 30.97 6.15 -51.04
N ILE A 454 31.95 5.93 -51.93
CA ILE A 454 31.77 6.10 -53.38
C ILE A 454 30.63 5.22 -53.87
N LYS A 455 30.60 3.94 -53.46
CA LYS A 455 29.55 3.00 -53.85
C LYS A 455 28.19 3.44 -53.31
N SER A 456 28.04 3.70 -52.01
CA SER A 456 26.76 4.12 -51.44
C SER A 456 26.24 5.42 -52.08
N LEU A 457 27.12 6.37 -52.39
CA LEU A 457 26.73 7.58 -53.12
C LEU A 457 26.38 7.28 -54.58
N THR A 458 27.09 6.37 -55.25
CA THR A 458 26.78 5.90 -56.62
C THR A 458 25.41 5.22 -56.66
N ASP A 459 25.15 4.27 -55.76
CA ASP A 459 23.87 3.56 -55.62
C ASP A 459 22.72 4.56 -55.35
N LEU A 460 22.96 5.63 -54.59
CA LEU A 460 22.00 6.73 -54.36
C LEU A 460 21.78 7.58 -55.62
N LEU A 461 22.84 7.94 -56.35
CA LEU A 461 22.78 8.73 -57.58
C LEU A 461 22.09 7.95 -58.72
N GLU A 462 22.33 6.65 -58.86
CA GLU A 462 21.61 5.77 -59.79
C GLU A 462 20.12 5.68 -59.45
N LYS A 463 19.79 5.51 -58.17
CA LYS A 463 18.42 5.37 -57.68
C LYS A 463 17.59 6.65 -57.82
N PHE A 464 18.21 7.83 -57.73
CA PHE A 464 17.50 9.11 -57.65
C PHE A 464 17.76 10.10 -58.80
N ILE A 465 18.85 9.97 -59.57
CA ILE A 465 19.11 10.79 -60.76
C ILE A 465 18.92 9.92 -62.00
N PRO A 466 17.74 9.97 -62.64
CA PRO A 466 17.23 8.84 -63.39
C PRO A 466 17.90 8.60 -64.76
N GLY A 467 18.86 9.45 -65.17
CA GLY A 467 19.61 9.35 -66.43
C GLY A 467 20.98 8.66 -66.33
N GLY A 468 21.49 8.39 -65.13
CA GLY A 468 22.75 7.64 -64.94
C GLY A 468 24.02 8.37 -65.37
N ASN A 469 25.07 7.58 -65.66
CA ASN A 469 26.44 8.01 -65.98
C ASN A 469 26.76 7.94 -67.50
N ASN A 470 25.96 7.20 -68.28
CA ASN A 470 26.26 6.89 -69.69
C ASN A 470 25.59 7.85 -70.69
N ASN A 471 26.31 8.21 -71.76
CA ASN A 471 25.85 9.17 -72.78
C ASN A 471 24.71 8.69 -73.70
N ASN A 472 24.43 7.39 -73.72
CA ASN A 472 23.54 6.75 -74.69
C ASN A 472 22.21 6.34 -74.05
N GLY A 473 21.17 7.14 -74.25
CA GLY A 473 19.80 6.85 -73.80
C GLY A 473 18.87 8.05 -73.96
N ASN A 474 17.96 8.02 -74.94
CA ASN A 474 17.01 9.11 -75.17
C ASN A 474 15.82 9.03 -74.20
N ALA A 475 15.86 9.80 -73.12
CA ALA A 475 14.65 10.15 -72.33
C ALA A 475 14.86 11.32 -71.34
N LYS A 476 16.04 11.44 -70.73
CA LYS A 476 16.20 12.17 -69.46
C LYS A 476 17.29 13.24 -69.53
N LYS A 477 17.06 14.33 -68.78
CA LYS A 477 17.79 15.59 -68.92
C LYS A 477 18.97 15.77 -67.95
N LEU A 478 19.20 14.82 -67.04
CA LEU A 478 20.23 14.88 -65.98
C LEU A 478 21.15 13.66 -66.05
N ARG A 479 22.46 13.88 -65.93
CA ARG A 479 23.50 12.86 -65.70
C ARG A 479 24.35 13.22 -64.49
N TRP A 480 25.09 12.27 -63.93
CA TRP A 480 26.09 12.50 -62.88
C TRP A 480 27.42 11.87 -63.28
N GLN A 481 28.52 12.39 -62.72
CA GLN A 481 29.84 11.78 -62.82
C GLN A 481 30.09 10.92 -61.58
N THR A 482 30.76 9.78 -61.74
CA THR A 482 31.13 8.88 -60.63
C THR A 482 31.81 9.67 -59.50
N PRO A 483 31.31 9.61 -58.25
CA PRO A 483 32.01 10.21 -57.12
C PRO A 483 33.42 9.65 -56.97
N LYS A 484 34.39 10.51 -56.65
CA LYS A 484 35.80 10.15 -56.52
C LYS A 484 36.42 10.84 -55.31
N PHE A 485 37.28 10.15 -54.58
CA PHE A 485 38.10 10.80 -53.57
C PHE A 485 39.33 11.45 -54.21
N ASN A 486 39.58 12.69 -53.84
CA ASN A 486 40.81 13.43 -54.08
C ASN A 486 41.46 13.66 -52.71
N ASN A 487 42.52 12.91 -52.42
CA ASN A 487 43.00 12.70 -51.05
C ASN A 487 41.86 12.30 -50.10
N ASN A 488 41.42 13.20 -49.21
CA ASN A 488 40.37 12.97 -48.20
C ASN A 488 39.04 13.69 -48.50
N GLU A 489 38.96 14.39 -49.65
CA GLU A 489 37.77 15.09 -50.13
C GLU A 489 37.02 14.27 -51.19
N LEU A 490 35.71 14.04 -51.01
CA LEU A 490 34.85 13.30 -51.96
C LEU A 490 34.26 14.25 -53.00
N GLU A 491 34.86 14.36 -54.19
CA GLU A 491 34.31 15.11 -55.32
C GLU A 491 33.12 14.38 -55.98
N PHE A 492 32.06 15.12 -56.32
CA PHE A 492 30.95 14.64 -57.15
C PHE A 492 30.38 15.76 -58.06
N LYS A 493 29.71 15.36 -59.14
CA LYS A 493 29.19 16.28 -60.16
C LYS A 493 27.86 15.81 -60.77
N ILE A 494 26.94 16.74 -61.02
CA ILE A 494 25.64 16.52 -61.68
C ILE A 494 25.48 17.57 -62.79
N GLU A 495 25.07 17.14 -63.97
CA GLU A 495 25.00 17.96 -65.19
C GLU A 495 23.65 17.81 -65.89
N TYR A 496 23.14 18.90 -66.46
CA TYR A 496 21.86 18.97 -67.17
C TYR A 496 22.08 19.30 -68.65
N ASN A 497 21.39 18.59 -69.53
CA ASN A 497 21.39 18.83 -70.97
C ASN A 497 20.46 20.01 -71.30
N THR A 498 21.02 21.18 -71.57
CA THR A 498 20.25 22.41 -71.80
C THR A 498 19.72 22.53 -73.22
N ILE A 499 20.58 22.37 -74.23
CA ILE A 499 20.27 22.60 -75.65
C ILE A 499 20.99 21.58 -76.53
N SER A 500 20.30 21.09 -77.57
CA SER A 500 20.92 20.38 -78.69
C SER A 500 21.45 21.40 -79.70
N THR A 501 22.76 21.48 -79.85
CA THR A 501 23.43 22.39 -80.81
C THR A 501 23.97 21.61 -82.02
N ILE A 502 24.38 22.32 -83.06
CA ILE A 502 24.93 21.72 -84.30
C ILE A 502 26.23 20.93 -84.02
N PHE A 503 26.93 21.25 -82.94
CA PHE A 503 28.14 20.55 -82.47
C PHE A 503 27.87 19.53 -81.34
N GLY A 504 26.60 19.26 -81.01
CA GLY A 504 26.19 18.22 -80.05
C GLY A 504 25.36 18.72 -78.85
N LYS A 505 25.13 17.82 -77.89
CA LYS A 505 24.37 18.06 -76.66
C LYS A 505 25.20 18.88 -75.66
N LEU A 506 24.77 20.10 -75.33
CA LEU A 506 25.46 20.94 -74.35
C LEU A 506 25.06 20.54 -72.92
N TRP A 507 26.01 19.99 -72.17
CA TRP A 507 25.85 19.65 -70.76
C TRP A 507 26.37 20.78 -69.88
N VAL A 508 25.50 21.33 -69.03
CA VAL A 508 25.80 22.41 -68.10
C VAL A 508 25.78 21.85 -66.67
N ASN A 509 26.78 22.19 -65.86
CA ASN A 509 26.80 21.84 -64.43
C ASN A 509 25.49 22.34 -63.77
N VAL A 510 24.80 21.47 -63.04
CA VAL A 510 23.66 21.85 -62.19
C VAL A 510 23.91 21.63 -60.71
N ALA A 511 24.83 20.72 -60.38
CA ALA A 511 25.45 20.66 -59.08
C ALA A 511 26.88 20.16 -59.19
N HIS A 512 27.74 20.61 -58.29
CA HIS A 512 28.99 19.96 -57.98
C HIS A 512 29.33 20.19 -56.53
N GLY A 513 30.15 19.33 -55.96
CA GLY A 513 30.62 19.48 -54.60
C GLY A 513 31.81 18.58 -54.32
N HIS A 514 32.43 18.84 -53.19
CA HIS A 514 33.45 18.02 -52.54
C HIS A 514 33.17 18.08 -51.05
N ILE A 515 33.50 17.02 -50.30
CA ILE A 515 33.22 16.93 -48.87
C ILE A 515 34.44 16.28 -48.20
N ASN A 516 35.06 16.95 -47.22
CA ASN A 516 36.15 16.34 -46.45
C ASN A 516 35.58 15.36 -45.42
N PHE A 517 35.97 14.08 -45.52
CA PHE A 517 35.48 13.03 -44.62
C PHE A 517 36.46 12.66 -43.50
N PHE A 518 37.78 12.74 -43.71
CA PHE A 518 38.76 11.96 -42.93
C PHE A 518 39.87 12.76 -42.24
N ASP A 519 40.08 14.05 -42.55
CA ASP A 519 41.09 14.85 -41.84
C ASP A 519 40.64 15.19 -40.41
N ASN A 520 41.49 15.87 -39.62
CA ASN A 520 41.13 16.31 -38.26
C ASN A 520 39.87 17.21 -38.22
N ASN A 521 39.60 17.93 -39.32
CA ASN A 521 38.41 18.76 -39.54
C ASN A 521 37.43 18.12 -40.56
N GLY A 522 37.58 16.81 -40.81
CA GLY A 522 36.70 16.03 -41.68
C GLY A 522 35.46 15.53 -40.93
N LEU A 523 34.37 15.36 -41.67
CA LEU A 523 33.04 15.03 -41.14
C LEU A 523 33.04 13.85 -40.15
N ILE A 524 33.79 12.78 -40.42
CA ILE A 524 33.81 11.58 -39.56
C ILE A 524 34.58 11.86 -38.27
N SER A 525 35.72 12.55 -38.34
CA SER A 525 36.54 12.91 -37.18
C SER A 525 35.79 13.82 -36.21
N ASN A 526 35.02 14.77 -36.74
CA ASN A 526 34.22 15.68 -35.92
C ASN A 526 32.98 14.99 -35.33
N LEU A 527 32.31 14.09 -36.06
CA LEU A 527 31.25 13.24 -35.52
C LEU A 527 31.76 12.34 -34.37
N ILE A 528 32.94 11.75 -34.52
CA ILE A 528 33.57 10.93 -33.46
C ILE A 528 33.87 11.78 -32.22
N ARG A 529 34.44 12.98 -32.40
CA ARG A 529 34.71 13.92 -31.30
C ARG A 529 33.43 14.33 -30.57
N GLY A 530 32.42 14.77 -31.31
CA GLY A 530 31.12 15.15 -30.75
C GLY A 530 30.45 14.04 -29.96
N LEU A 531 30.50 12.78 -30.44
CA LEU A 531 29.98 11.62 -29.71
C LEU A 531 30.75 11.34 -28.40
N LYS A 532 32.07 11.54 -28.38
CA LYS A 532 32.87 11.45 -27.16
C LYS A 532 32.46 12.52 -26.14
N ASP A 533 32.41 13.77 -26.57
CA ASP A 533 32.13 14.92 -25.70
C ASP A 533 30.68 14.88 -25.15
N ILE A 534 29.71 14.50 -26.00
CA ILE A 534 28.31 14.21 -25.59
C ILE A 534 28.28 13.18 -24.46
N THR A 535 29.05 12.10 -24.57
CA THR A 535 29.00 11.00 -23.61
C THR A 535 29.71 11.35 -22.29
N LEU A 536 30.86 12.03 -22.36
CA LEU A 536 31.56 12.55 -21.19
C LEU A 536 30.64 13.50 -20.40
N ALA A 537 30.07 14.51 -21.05
CA ALA A 537 29.17 15.47 -20.44
C ALA A 537 27.92 14.82 -19.82
N SER A 538 27.32 13.86 -20.53
CA SER A 538 26.18 13.09 -20.02
C SER A 538 26.54 12.27 -18.78
N SER A 539 27.74 11.67 -18.75
CA SER A 539 28.20 10.86 -17.62
C SER A 539 28.44 11.70 -16.35
N GLU A 540 29.04 12.89 -16.48
CA GLU A 540 29.25 13.80 -15.35
C GLU A 540 27.93 14.32 -14.78
N LEU A 541 27.01 14.76 -15.66
CA LEU A 541 25.68 15.21 -15.27
C LEU A 541 24.91 14.10 -14.52
N LEU A 542 24.91 12.88 -15.04
CA LEU A 542 24.19 11.75 -14.44
C LEU A 542 24.86 11.25 -13.15
N ALA A 543 26.19 11.32 -13.02
CA ALA A 543 26.89 11.03 -11.77
C ALA A 543 26.54 12.06 -10.68
N THR A 544 26.54 13.36 -11.00
CA THR A 544 26.16 14.42 -10.04
C THR A 544 24.69 14.32 -9.64
N VAL A 545 23.77 14.11 -10.59
CA VAL A 545 22.34 13.89 -10.29
C VAL A 545 22.12 12.62 -9.46
N SER A 546 22.79 11.51 -9.78
CA SER A 546 22.69 10.26 -9.02
C SER A 546 23.19 10.43 -7.58
N ASN A 547 24.38 10.98 -7.38
CA ASN A 547 24.93 11.26 -6.05
C ASN A 547 24.03 12.24 -5.26
N TYR A 548 23.42 13.22 -5.92
CA TYR A 548 22.45 14.13 -5.30
C TYR A 548 21.16 13.41 -4.88
N LEU A 549 20.58 12.55 -5.72
CA LEU A 549 19.41 11.74 -5.36
C LEU A 549 19.70 10.82 -4.16
N LYS A 550 20.87 10.17 -4.14
CA LYS A 550 21.30 9.36 -2.99
C LYS A 550 21.38 10.18 -1.70
N HIS A 551 21.81 11.43 -1.76
CA HIS A 551 21.89 12.32 -0.60
C HIS A 551 20.52 12.57 0.06
N ILE A 552 19.49 12.81 -0.74
CA ILE A 552 18.11 13.04 -0.25
C ILE A 552 17.60 11.86 0.58
N PHE A 553 17.90 10.63 0.15
CA PHE A 553 17.51 9.42 0.88
C PHE A 553 18.46 9.09 2.03
N TYR A 554 19.78 9.17 1.80
CA TYR A 554 20.78 8.84 2.83
C TYR A 554 20.77 9.83 3.99
N ARG A 555 20.35 11.09 3.80
CA ARG A 555 20.26 12.12 4.86
C ARG A 555 21.59 12.28 5.62
N ASP A 556 22.66 12.51 4.83
CA ASP A 556 23.97 12.94 5.33
C ASP A 556 23.90 14.39 5.84
N LYS A 557 24.98 14.88 6.47
CA LYS A 557 25.17 16.33 6.62
C LYS A 557 25.50 16.95 5.25
N GLU A 558 25.27 18.26 5.14
CA GLU A 558 25.32 18.97 3.85
C GLU A 558 26.60 18.67 3.07
N ARG A 559 26.42 18.14 1.85
CA ARG A 559 27.48 18.00 0.85
C ARG A 559 27.23 19.00 -0.26
N ASP A 560 28.24 19.79 -0.61
CA ASP A 560 28.19 20.66 -1.76
C ASP A 560 28.34 19.83 -3.04
N PHE A 561 27.21 19.53 -3.69
CA PHE A 561 27.21 18.86 -5.00
C PHE A 561 27.51 19.89 -6.09
N ASP A 562 28.75 19.92 -6.57
CA ASP A 562 29.14 20.86 -7.62
C ASP A 562 28.51 20.51 -8.98
N PHE A 563 27.35 21.10 -9.24
CA PHE A 563 26.72 21.07 -10.56
C PHE A 563 27.43 21.93 -11.60
N LYS A 564 28.46 22.74 -11.27
CA LYS A 564 29.18 23.58 -12.25
C LYS A 564 29.72 22.75 -13.39
N LYS A 565 30.35 21.62 -13.09
CA LYS A 565 30.87 20.69 -14.12
C LYS A 565 29.75 20.17 -15.01
N ALA A 566 28.69 19.64 -14.41
CA ALA A 566 27.53 19.12 -15.14
C ALA A 566 26.88 20.15 -16.09
N PHE A 567 26.68 21.39 -15.63
CA PHE A 567 26.13 22.48 -16.45
C PHE A 567 27.15 23.04 -17.46
N THR A 568 28.44 23.12 -17.11
CA THR A 568 29.52 23.51 -18.03
C THR A 568 29.64 22.49 -19.17
N SER A 569 29.66 21.20 -18.85
CA SER A 569 29.75 20.11 -19.82
C SER A 569 28.48 20.02 -20.68
N LEU A 570 27.29 20.32 -20.14
CA LEU A 570 26.05 20.46 -20.94
C LEU A 570 26.04 21.71 -21.84
N SER A 571 26.58 22.85 -21.37
CA SER A 571 26.80 24.05 -22.19
C SER A 571 27.76 23.77 -23.34
N ASN A 572 28.86 23.07 -23.05
CA ASN A 572 29.84 22.65 -24.05
C ASN A 572 29.25 21.63 -25.03
N LEU A 573 28.45 20.67 -24.57
CA LEU A 573 27.71 19.74 -25.43
C LEU A 573 26.82 20.48 -26.43
N LEU A 574 26.06 21.48 -25.98
CA LEU A 574 25.20 22.29 -26.85
C LEU A 574 26.00 23.12 -27.86
N LYS A 575 27.14 23.70 -27.45
CA LYS A 575 28.09 24.38 -28.36
C LYS A 575 28.65 23.41 -29.39
N ILE A 576 29.31 22.33 -28.96
CA ILE A 576 29.91 21.31 -29.84
C ILE A 576 28.88 20.71 -30.81
N SER A 577 27.62 20.54 -30.37
CA SER A 577 26.53 20.11 -31.26
C SER A 577 26.16 21.17 -32.29
N ASN A 578 25.97 22.43 -31.88
CA ASN A 578 25.75 23.55 -32.80
C ASN A 578 26.91 23.66 -33.80
N ASP A 579 28.13 23.67 -33.29
CA ASP A 579 29.36 23.88 -34.05
C ASP A 579 29.56 22.76 -35.08
N LEU A 580 29.21 21.51 -34.75
CA LEU A 580 29.21 20.38 -35.70
C LEU A 580 28.14 20.49 -36.80
N PHE A 581 26.99 21.09 -36.52
CA PHE A 581 25.95 21.33 -37.55
C PHE A 581 26.21 22.60 -38.38
N GLU A 582 26.87 23.60 -37.77
CA GLU A 582 27.34 24.84 -38.38
C GLU A 582 28.64 24.65 -39.16
N GLU A 583 29.40 23.58 -38.88
CA GLU A 583 30.79 23.43 -39.30
C GLU A 583 30.97 23.65 -40.79
N GLN A 584 31.72 24.69 -41.10
CA GLN A 584 32.13 24.98 -42.45
C GLN A 584 33.33 24.08 -42.76
N TYR A 585 33.09 22.95 -43.42
CA TYR A 585 34.10 22.01 -43.93
C TYR A 585 35.01 22.61 -45.04
N ILE A 586 35.30 23.91 -44.97
CA ILE A 586 36.11 24.70 -45.89
C ILE A 586 37.58 24.49 -45.58
N ASN A 587 38.36 24.12 -46.60
CA ASN A 587 39.81 24.25 -46.58
C ASN A 587 40.19 25.68 -46.99
N GLN A 588 40.86 26.45 -46.12
CA GLN A 588 41.13 27.89 -46.31
C GLN A 588 41.94 28.22 -47.58
N ASN A 589 42.67 27.25 -48.15
CA ASN A 589 43.44 27.40 -49.39
C ASN A 589 42.72 26.83 -50.64
N SER A 590 41.53 26.24 -50.48
CA SER A 590 40.68 25.74 -51.56
C SER A 590 39.60 26.76 -51.91
N ARG A 591 39.24 26.88 -53.20
CA ARG A 591 38.20 27.82 -53.67
C ARG A 591 36.76 27.42 -53.32
N ASN A 592 36.55 26.33 -52.58
CA ASN A 592 35.23 25.78 -52.32
C ASN A 592 35.17 25.14 -50.92
N LEU A 593 34.04 25.32 -50.22
CA LEU A 593 33.16 24.21 -49.82
C LEU A 593 31.78 24.59 -50.28
N VAL A 594 31.25 23.90 -51.27
CA VAL A 594 29.87 24.12 -51.71
C VAL A 594 29.34 22.85 -52.35
N ILE A 595 28.18 22.36 -51.91
CA ILE A 595 27.28 21.66 -52.84
C ILE A 595 26.51 22.75 -53.58
N PHE A 596 26.98 23.08 -54.78
CA PHE A 596 26.31 24.08 -55.62
C PHE A 596 25.00 23.51 -56.15
N ILE A 597 23.96 24.32 -56.26
CA ILE A 597 22.72 23.95 -56.99
C ILE A 597 22.26 25.14 -57.85
N GLY A 598 22.28 24.99 -59.17
CA GLY A 598 21.88 26.04 -60.13
C GLY A 598 22.47 25.84 -61.53
N LEU A 599 21.88 26.46 -62.56
CA LEU A 599 22.38 26.38 -63.95
C LEU A 599 23.39 27.49 -64.27
N GLY A 600 24.59 27.10 -64.71
CA GLY A 600 25.60 28.01 -65.24
C GLY A 600 26.43 28.74 -64.17
N PRO A 601 27.24 29.74 -64.56
CA PRO A 601 28.27 30.36 -63.70
C PRO A 601 27.73 31.34 -62.63
N GLY A 602 26.42 31.28 -62.33
CA GLY A 602 25.78 32.09 -61.29
C GLY A 602 25.24 31.19 -60.18
N ASP A 603 26.01 31.01 -59.11
CA ASP A 603 25.70 30.10 -58.00
C ASP A 603 24.36 30.45 -57.32
N ILE A 604 23.32 29.64 -57.50
CA ILE A 604 21.95 30.00 -57.02
C ILE A 604 21.68 29.52 -55.58
N ALA A 605 22.33 28.43 -55.16
CA ALA A 605 22.38 28.00 -53.76
C ALA A 605 23.77 27.45 -53.42
N LYS A 606 24.20 27.69 -52.17
CA LYS A 606 25.46 27.22 -51.61
C LYS A 606 25.22 26.52 -50.29
N ILE A 607 25.69 25.27 -50.16
CA ILE A 607 25.66 24.50 -48.91
C ILE A 607 27.08 24.48 -48.33
N HIS A 608 27.28 25.10 -47.16
CA HIS A 608 28.57 25.12 -46.46
C HIS A 608 28.55 24.30 -45.15
N SER A 609 27.38 23.87 -44.69
CA SER A 609 27.16 23.27 -43.36
C SER A 609 25.99 22.28 -43.38
N ILE A 610 25.81 21.48 -42.32
CA ILE A 610 24.62 20.62 -42.19
C ILE A 610 23.36 21.49 -42.00
N TYR A 611 23.46 22.64 -41.33
CA TYR A 611 22.35 23.59 -41.25
C TYR A 611 21.91 24.12 -42.63
N ASP A 612 22.81 24.26 -43.61
CA ASP A 612 22.41 24.59 -44.98
C ASP A 612 21.70 23.43 -45.71
N ILE A 613 22.07 22.17 -45.40
CA ILE A 613 21.36 20.98 -45.90
C ILE A 613 19.94 20.94 -45.35
N ILE A 614 19.78 21.18 -44.04
CA ILE A 614 18.46 21.21 -43.40
C ILE A 614 17.63 22.38 -43.98
N ASN A 615 18.25 23.55 -44.17
CA ASN A 615 17.60 24.73 -44.74
C ASN A 615 17.28 24.63 -46.24
N LEU A 616 17.67 23.54 -46.94
CA LEU A 616 17.51 23.40 -48.40
C LEU A 616 16.11 23.79 -48.93
N PRO A 617 14.98 23.40 -48.32
CA PRO A 617 13.66 23.78 -48.83
C PRO A 617 13.42 25.30 -48.94
N ASN A 618 14.12 26.11 -48.14
CA ASN A 618 14.05 27.57 -48.17
C ASN A 618 15.10 28.22 -49.10
N ALA A 619 16.03 27.43 -49.68
CA ALA A 619 17.14 27.97 -50.46
C ALA A 619 16.68 28.64 -51.77
N ARG A 620 17.33 29.75 -52.13
CA ARG A 620 16.95 30.65 -53.25
C ARG A 620 16.78 29.94 -54.60
N VAL A 621 17.49 28.84 -54.85
CA VAL A 621 17.33 28.03 -56.07
C VAL A 621 15.89 27.52 -56.26
N PHE A 622 15.16 27.25 -55.17
CA PHE A 622 13.79 26.75 -55.20
C PHE A 622 12.74 27.84 -55.44
N THR A 623 13.13 29.12 -55.45
CA THR A 623 12.23 30.26 -55.73
C THR A 623 12.36 30.79 -57.17
N VAL A 624 13.34 30.33 -57.95
CA VAL A 624 13.49 30.72 -59.37
C VAL A 624 12.45 29.96 -60.22
N PRO A 625 11.56 30.61 -60.99
CA PRO A 625 10.40 29.91 -61.60
C PRO A 625 10.74 28.74 -62.51
N ILE A 626 11.72 28.89 -63.42
CA ILE A 626 12.06 27.85 -64.41
C ILE A 626 12.92 26.75 -63.77
N ILE A 627 13.97 27.14 -63.05
CA ILE A 627 14.96 26.23 -62.46
C ILE A 627 14.41 25.54 -61.21
N GLY A 628 13.77 26.30 -60.32
CA GLY A 628 13.18 25.80 -59.09
C GLY A 628 12.04 24.83 -59.32
N ASN A 629 11.19 25.03 -60.34
CA ASN A 629 10.13 24.06 -60.68
C ASN A 629 10.70 22.76 -61.27
N LEU A 630 11.73 22.85 -62.13
CA LEU A 630 12.44 21.67 -62.63
C LEU A 630 13.04 20.86 -61.46
N ILE A 631 13.78 21.52 -60.56
CA ILE A 631 14.47 20.85 -59.46
C ILE A 631 13.47 20.32 -58.42
N LYS A 632 12.40 21.06 -58.09
CA LYS A 632 11.27 20.57 -57.26
C LYS A 632 10.65 19.29 -57.84
N GLY A 633 10.53 19.19 -59.16
CA GLY A 633 10.04 17.98 -59.82
C GLY A 633 10.89 16.72 -59.60
N PHE A 634 12.19 16.87 -59.30
CA PHE A 634 13.09 15.75 -59.01
C PHE A 634 13.33 15.52 -57.51
N VAL A 635 13.54 16.57 -56.71
CA VAL A 635 13.90 16.43 -55.28
C VAL A 635 12.80 16.80 -54.28
N GLY A 636 11.65 17.32 -54.72
CA GLY A 636 10.60 17.85 -53.83
C GLY A 636 10.14 16.87 -52.74
N LYS A 637 9.96 15.58 -53.09
CA LYS A 637 9.60 14.52 -52.14
C LYS A 637 10.69 14.25 -51.07
N TYR A 638 11.96 14.49 -51.41
CA TYR A 638 13.08 14.34 -50.48
C TYR A 638 13.34 15.61 -49.65
N LEU A 639 12.69 16.74 -50.00
CA LEU A 639 12.65 17.97 -49.20
C LEU A 639 11.51 17.98 -48.17
N GLU A 640 10.50 17.12 -48.35
CA GLU A 640 9.35 16.99 -47.45
C GLU A 640 9.74 16.71 -45.97
N PRO A 641 10.71 15.83 -45.65
CA PRO A 641 11.13 15.62 -44.26
C PRO A 641 11.73 16.87 -43.60
N PHE A 642 12.50 17.67 -44.36
CA PHE A 642 13.08 18.92 -43.87
C PHE A 642 12.03 20.02 -43.70
N ASN A 643 11.05 20.12 -44.62
CA ASN A 643 9.88 20.97 -44.43
C ASN A 643 9.10 20.60 -43.15
N ASN A 644 8.89 19.30 -42.91
CA ASN A 644 8.21 18.82 -41.71
C ASN A 644 9.02 19.14 -40.43
N ALA A 645 10.35 19.04 -40.48
CA ALA A 645 11.22 19.47 -39.38
C ALA A 645 11.11 20.98 -39.11
N HIS A 646 11.20 21.83 -40.14
CA HIS A 646 11.00 23.28 -39.99
C HIS A 646 9.60 23.63 -39.44
N ASN A 647 8.57 22.92 -39.90
CA ASN A 647 7.19 23.13 -39.45
C ASN A 647 7.02 22.74 -37.97
N GLU A 648 7.57 21.62 -37.50
CA GLU A 648 7.55 21.28 -36.07
C GLU A 648 8.39 22.25 -35.23
N LEU A 649 9.56 22.71 -35.72
CA LEU A 649 10.35 23.73 -35.03
C LEU A 649 9.59 25.06 -34.88
N LYS A 650 8.88 25.49 -35.93
CA LYS A 650 8.03 26.70 -35.91
C LYS A 650 6.81 26.53 -35.00
N LYS A 651 6.17 25.37 -35.04
CA LYS A 651 4.98 24.99 -34.26
C LYS A 651 5.18 25.03 -32.75
N TYR A 652 6.39 24.75 -32.25
CA TYR A 652 6.73 24.88 -30.82
C TYR A 652 7.52 26.16 -30.48
N GLY A 653 7.88 26.97 -31.48
CA GLY A 653 8.47 28.30 -31.28
C GLY A 653 9.99 28.34 -31.16
N PHE A 654 10.71 27.32 -31.64
CA PHE A 654 12.17 27.38 -31.78
C PHE A 654 12.60 28.39 -32.86
N ILE A 655 11.71 28.64 -33.83
CA ILE A 655 11.86 29.63 -34.92
C ILE A 655 10.50 30.30 -35.16
N THR A 656 10.48 31.55 -35.62
CA THR A 656 9.25 32.30 -35.95
C THR A 656 8.85 32.16 -37.41
N ASP A 657 9.80 31.94 -38.34
CA ASP A 657 9.51 31.54 -39.72
C ASP A 657 10.46 30.44 -40.20
N THR A 658 9.98 29.56 -41.08
CA THR A 658 10.77 28.44 -41.61
C THR A 658 11.96 28.93 -42.43
N LYS A 659 11.82 30.09 -43.09
CA LYS A 659 12.87 30.75 -43.88
C LYS A 659 14.02 31.26 -43.03
N GLU A 660 13.72 31.69 -41.81
CA GLU A 660 14.69 32.23 -40.86
C GLU A 660 15.42 31.13 -40.07
N PHE A 661 15.11 29.84 -40.30
CA PHE A 661 15.71 28.69 -39.61
C PHE A 661 17.23 28.79 -39.51
N ARG A 662 17.91 29.12 -40.61
CA ARG A 662 19.37 29.16 -40.71
C ARG A 662 20.03 30.19 -39.78
N LYS A 663 19.28 31.19 -39.35
CA LYS A 663 19.68 32.22 -38.37
C LYS A 663 19.15 31.86 -36.97
N GLN A 664 17.83 31.71 -36.86
CA GLN A 664 17.14 31.63 -35.57
C GLN A 664 17.43 30.34 -34.81
N PHE A 665 17.59 29.20 -35.48
CA PHE A 665 17.79 27.93 -34.80
C PHE A 665 19.22 27.77 -34.22
N PRO A 666 20.31 28.09 -34.94
CA PRO A 666 21.65 28.15 -34.34
C PRO A 666 21.74 29.21 -33.22
N GLU A 667 21.17 30.40 -33.44
CA GLU A 667 21.11 31.47 -32.41
C GLU A 667 20.38 31.00 -31.15
N TYR A 668 19.30 30.22 -31.28
CA TYR A 668 18.59 29.60 -30.17
C TYR A 668 19.44 28.54 -29.42
N ILE A 669 20.15 27.65 -30.14
CA ILE A 669 21.00 26.64 -29.48
C ILE A 669 22.18 27.30 -28.74
N LEU A 670 22.80 28.33 -29.31
CA LEU A 670 23.88 29.09 -28.67
C LEU A 670 23.36 29.85 -27.43
N LYS A 671 22.20 30.50 -27.51
CA LYS A 671 21.54 31.12 -26.34
C LYS A 671 21.19 30.10 -25.27
N ALA A 672 20.74 28.90 -25.65
CA ALA A 672 20.48 27.82 -24.71
C ALA A 672 21.78 27.33 -24.03
N ALA A 673 22.88 27.23 -24.78
CA ALA A 673 24.18 26.87 -24.22
C ALA A 673 24.73 27.95 -23.28
N GLU A 674 24.60 29.23 -23.61
CA GLU A 674 24.99 30.36 -22.77
C GLU A 674 24.16 30.40 -21.49
N PHE A 675 22.83 30.29 -21.60
CA PHE A 675 21.92 30.19 -20.46
C PHE A 675 22.35 29.06 -19.52
N VAL A 676 22.53 27.83 -20.04
CA VAL A 676 22.95 26.67 -19.23
C VAL A 676 24.31 26.89 -18.57
N GLY A 677 25.27 27.54 -19.24
CA GLY A 677 26.59 27.84 -18.66
C GLY A 677 26.52 28.85 -17.50
N LEU A 678 25.85 29.98 -17.71
CA LEU A 678 25.73 31.06 -16.72
C LEU A 678 24.72 30.73 -15.61
N TYR A 679 23.81 29.78 -15.82
CA TYR A 679 22.75 29.42 -14.89
C TYR A 679 23.28 28.97 -13.52
N TYR A 680 24.40 28.23 -13.48
CA TYR A 680 25.03 27.84 -12.21
C TYR A 680 25.51 29.08 -11.44
N GLU A 681 26.16 30.03 -12.12
CA GLU A 681 26.76 31.23 -11.50
C GLU A 681 25.71 32.23 -11.00
N LYS A 682 24.46 32.11 -11.47
CA LYS A 682 23.31 32.87 -10.99
C LYS A 682 22.53 32.19 -9.86
N ASN A 683 22.73 30.89 -9.61
CA ASN A 683 21.90 30.08 -8.69
C ASN A 683 22.77 29.30 -7.69
N ASN A 684 23.27 29.99 -6.66
CA ASN A 684 24.19 29.48 -5.62
C ASN A 684 23.58 28.42 -4.66
N GLY A 685 22.56 27.66 -5.06
CA GLY A 685 21.95 26.65 -4.21
C GLY A 685 21.06 25.68 -4.98
N ILE A 686 21.40 24.39 -4.92
CA ILE A 686 20.49 23.30 -5.31
C ILE A 686 19.31 23.30 -4.33
N PRO A 687 18.06 23.02 -4.75
CA PRO A 687 16.93 23.10 -3.84
C PRO A 687 17.00 22.05 -2.73
N LYS A 688 17.30 22.46 -1.49
CA LYS A 688 17.45 21.54 -0.36
C LYS A 688 16.15 20.78 -0.07
N TYR A 689 16.26 19.46 0.08
CA TYR A 689 15.16 18.55 0.38
C TYR A 689 15.33 17.90 1.76
N ASP A 690 14.48 18.28 2.71
CA ASP A 690 14.26 17.46 3.89
C ASP A 690 13.09 16.49 3.61
N LEU A 691 13.44 15.21 3.48
CA LEU A 691 12.52 14.09 3.32
C LEU A 691 11.67 13.88 4.59
N VAL A 692 12.24 14.19 5.77
CA VAL A 692 11.60 14.02 7.08
C VAL A 692 10.60 15.13 7.32
N GLU A 693 10.95 16.39 7.07
CA GLU A 693 10.03 17.54 7.14
C GLU A 693 8.76 17.27 6.32
N ASN A 694 8.93 16.82 5.07
CA ASN A 694 7.82 16.45 4.18
C ASN A 694 6.91 15.34 4.72
N PHE A 695 7.41 14.46 5.60
CA PHE A 695 6.62 13.40 6.25
C PHE A 695 5.95 13.82 7.58
N TYR A 696 6.35 14.95 8.20
CA TYR A 696 5.77 15.42 9.46
C TYR A 696 5.00 16.74 9.37
N THR A 697 5.21 17.54 8.32
CA THR A 697 4.41 18.74 8.04
C THR A 697 2.97 18.38 7.66
N GLU A 698 1.99 19.06 8.24
CA GLU A 698 0.57 18.86 7.93
C GLU A 698 0.27 19.29 6.48
N ASN A 699 -0.42 18.44 5.72
CA ASN A 699 -0.55 18.51 4.26
C ASN A 699 0.77 18.44 3.46
N GLY A 700 1.90 18.11 4.11
CA GLY A 700 3.17 17.80 3.44
C GLY A 700 3.04 16.65 2.43
N ASN A 701 3.72 16.81 1.29
CA ASN A 701 3.69 15.89 0.15
C ASN A 701 5.04 16.00 -0.59
N PHE A 702 5.92 15.01 -0.37
CA PHE A 702 7.28 14.99 -0.94
C PHE A 702 7.31 15.19 -2.46
N ALA A 703 6.42 14.52 -3.21
CA ALA A 703 6.37 14.64 -4.66
C ALA A 703 6.10 16.08 -5.12
N THR A 704 5.22 16.79 -4.42
CA THR A 704 4.81 18.16 -4.74
C THR A 704 5.87 19.18 -4.30
N ASP A 705 6.52 18.99 -3.15
CA ASP A 705 7.65 19.82 -2.73
C ASP A 705 8.83 19.65 -3.70
N PHE A 706 9.18 18.40 -4.03
CA PHE A 706 10.23 18.05 -4.98
C PHE A 706 10.03 18.72 -6.35
N THR A 707 8.85 18.59 -6.95
CA THR A 707 8.64 19.12 -8.30
C THR A 707 8.50 20.64 -8.33
N LYS A 708 7.95 21.26 -7.28
CA LYS A 708 7.92 22.73 -7.14
C LYS A 708 9.31 23.32 -6.94
N LYS A 709 10.14 22.72 -6.07
CA LYS A 709 11.51 23.18 -5.82
C LYS A 709 12.41 23.01 -7.06
N TRP A 710 12.28 21.91 -7.81
CA TRP A 710 12.95 21.79 -9.11
C TRP A 710 12.40 22.76 -10.18
N ALA A 711 11.09 23.03 -10.22
CA ALA A 711 10.53 24.05 -11.11
C ALA A 711 11.02 25.47 -10.77
N ASN A 712 11.13 25.79 -9.47
CA ASN A 712 11.73 27.03 -8.97
C ASN A 712 13.23 27.15 -9.29
N PHE A 713 13.94 26.03 -9.37
CA PHE A 713 15.33 26.00 -9.84
C PHE A 713 15.39 26.31 -11.34
N PHE A 714 14.80 25.46 -12.19
CA PHE A 714 14.92 25.56 -13.65
C PHE A 714 14.34 26.86 -14.23
N VAL A 715 13.33 27.44 -13.58
CA VAL A 715 12.77 28.76 -13.93
C VAL A 715 12.84 29.64 -12.68
N PRO A 716 14.00 30.26 -12.36
CA PRO A 716 14.16 31.04 -11.15
C PRO A 716 13.41 32.37 -11.29
N ASP A 717 13.73 33.15 -12.32
CA ASP A 717 12.93 34.25 -12.81
C ASP A 717 12.00 33.78 -13.94
N VAL A 718 10.75 34.24 -13.92
CA VAL A 718 9.72 33.99 -14.95
C VAL A 718 9.65 35.13 -15.98
N ASN A 719 10.38 36.23 -15.75
CA ASN A 719 10.45 37.39 -16.63
C ASN A 719 11.69 37.39 -17.54
N ASP A 720 12.61 36.45 -17.39
CA ASP A 720 13.81 36.32 -18.23
C ASP A 720 13.44 35.91 -19.66
N THR A 721 13.23 36.89 -20.53
CA THR A 721 12.86 36.71 -21.94
C THR A 721 13.92 35.99 -22.79
N ASN A 722 15.12 35.72 -22.24
CA ASN A 722 16.17 34.95 -22.90
C ASN A 722 16.18 33.46 -22.49
N ASN A 723 15.34 33.04 -21.54
CA ASN A 723 15.31 31.67 -21.06
C ASN A 723 14.82 30.70 -22.17
N PRO A 724 15.64 29.70 -22.56
CA PRO A 724 15.37 28.83 -23.71
C PRO A 724 14.28 27.78 -23.47
N LEU A 725 13.80 27.59 -22.23
CA LEU A 725 12.98 26.42 -21.86
C LEU A 725 11.58 26.41 -22.49
N LEU A 726 11.04 27.56 -22.92
CA LEU A 726 9.67 27.66 -23.42
C LEU A 726 9.41 26.78 -24.67
N PRO A 727 10.19 26.85 -25.77
CA PRO A 727 10.05 25.92 -26.89
C PRO A 727 10.31 24.44 -26.54
N ILE A 728 11.27 24.15 -25.65
CA ILE A 728 11.59 22.78 -25.22
C ILE A 728 10.39 22.14 -24.54
N VAL A 729 9.79 22.81 -23.56
CA VAL A 729 8.69 22.25 -22.78
C VAL A 729 7.40 22.16 -23.61
N LYS A 730 7.18 23.10 -24.55
CA LYS A 730 6.14 22.96 -25.60
C LYS A 730 6.31 21.70 -26.43
N ALA A 731 7.52 21.44 -26.95
CA ALA A 731 7.79 20.29 -27.79
C ALA A 731 7.64 18.95 -27.04
N ILE A 732 8.14 18.87 -25.79
CA ILE A 732 8.01 17.68 -24.93
C ILE A 732 6.53 17.34 -24.69
N LEU A 733 5.71 18.34 -24.40
CA LEU A 733 4.28 18.17 -24.08
C LEU A 733 3.37 18.20 -25.31
N ARG A 734 3.93 18.48 -26.50
CA ARG A 734 3.25 18.66 -27.80
C ARG A 734 2.23 19.81 -27.81
N ASP A 735 2.49 20.83 -27.00
CA ASP A 735 1.66 22.03 -26.87
C ASP A 735 2.00 23.03 -27.99
N ALA A 736 1.19 23.06 -29.04
CA ALA A 736 1.46 23.79 -30.28
C ALA A 736 0.93 25.23 -30.24
N ILE A 737 1.75 26.17 -30.73
CA ILE A 737 1.48 27.60 -30.76
C ILE A 737 0.24 27.92 -31.61
N ASN A 738 -0.57 28.88 -31.15
CA ASN A 738 -1.77 29.37 -31.84
C ASN A 738 -2.81 28.26 -32.13
N THR A 739 -2.94 27.30 -31.22
CA THR A 739 -4.05 26.33 -31.22
C THR A 739 -5.04 26.64 -30.11
N ASP A 740 -6.32 26.30 -30.29
CA ASP A 740 -7.39 26.52 -29.30
C ASP A 740 -7.14 25.81 -27.95
N ASN A 741 -6.16 24.90 -27.91
CA ASN A 741 -5.77 24.12 -26.74
C ASN A 741 -4.41 24.56 -26.13
N GLU A 742 -3.73 25.58 -26.68
CA GLU A 742 -2.39 26.00 -26.23
C GLU A 742 -2.40 26.44 -24.76
N ARG A 743 -1.63 25.73 -23.93
CA ARG A 743 -1.62 25.87 -22.46
C ARG A 743 -0.47 26.72 -21.95
N ILE A 744 0.67 26.65 -22.62
CA ILE A 744 1.92 27.25 -22.19
C ILE A 744 2.17 28.49 -23.04
N LYS A 745 2.15 29.68 -22.44
CA LYS A 745 2.35 30.95 -23.17
C LYS A 745 3.49 31.79 -22.59
N SER A 746 3.88 31.49 -21.35
CA SER A 746 4.93 32.16 -20.59
C SER A 746 5.84 31.16 -19.86
N LEU A 747 6.95 31.65 -19.32
CA LEU A 747 7.82 30.86 -18.43
C LEU A 747 7.14 30.54 -17.09
N GLN A 748 6.15 31.33 -16.66
CA GLN A 748 5.31 31.00 -15.52
C GLN A 748 4.45 29.75 -15.78
N ASP A 749 3.97 29.56 -17.01
CA ASP A 749 3.24 28.34 -17.40
C ASP A 749 4.17 27.14 -17.50
N VAL A 750 5.39 27.33 -18.03
CA VAL A 750 6.45 26.31 -18.01
C VAL A 750 6.75 25.86 -16.58
N LYS A 751 6.96 26.81 -15.67
CA LYS A 751 7.22 26.57 -14.24
C LYS A 751 6.06 25.81 -13.57
N ASN A 752 4.82 26.21 -13.88
CA ASN A 752 3.62 25.53 -13.39
C ASN A 752 3.51 24.09 -13.92
N GLU A 753 3.68 23.87 -15.22
CA GLU A 753 3.51 22.53 -15.81
C GLU A 753 4.69 21.59 -15.51
N ILE A 754 5.92 22.08 -15.27
CA ILE A 754 7.01 21.26 -14.70
C ILE A 754 6.59 20.72 -13.32
N ALA A 755 6.06 21.57 -12.44
CA ALA A 755 5.60 21.14 -11.12
C ALA A 755 4.43 20.14 -11.21
N ILE A 756 3.46 20.43 -12.09
CA ILE A 756 2.25 19.63 -12.28
C ILE A 756 2.56 18.28 -12.96
N SER A 757 3.25 18.24 -14.10
CA SER A 757 3.61 16.99 -14.78
C SER A 757 4.63 16.17 -14.01
N GLY A 758 5.56 16.82 -13.30
CA GLY A 758 6.42 16.13 -12.33
C GLY A 758 5.61 15.40 -11.26
N ALA A 759 4.58 16.03 -10.69
CA ALA A 759 3.72 15.39 -9.68
C ALA A 759 2.88 14.24 -10.29
N LYS A 760 2.36 14.41 -11.52
CA LYS A 760 1.64 13.35 -12.25
C LYS A 760 2.51 12.10 -12.48
N LEU A 761 3.81 12.25 -12.76
CA LEU A 761 4.75 11.14 -12.97
C LEU A 761 5.00 10.29 -11.70
N ILE A 762 4.74 10.84 -10.51
CA ILE A 762 4.93 10.17 -9.22
C ILE A 762 3.62 9.49 -8.72
N SER A 763 2.47 9.97 -9.21
CA SER A 763 1.11 9.35 -9.25
C SER A 763 0.40 8.94 -7.94
N ASP A 764 -0.85 9.39 -7.81
CA ASP A 764 -1.87 9.06 -6.79
C ASP A 764 -1.64 9.53 -5.33
N ASP A 765 -2.43 10.53 -4.93
CA ASP A 765 -2.47 11.20 -3.60
C ASP A 765 -2.77 10.28 -2.39
N ALA A 766 -3.02 8.99 -2.62
CA ALA A 766 -3.28 8.01 -1.58
C ALA A 766 -2.00 7.56 -0.86
N PHE A 767 -0.86 7.50 -1.57
CA PHE A 767 0.37 6.87 -1.08
C PHE A 767 1.37 7.85 -0.42
N TYR A 768 1.29 9.15 -0.73
CA TYR A 768 2.26 10.16 -0.26
C TYR A 768 1.73 11.07 0.86
N LYS A 769 0.75 10.60 1.63
CA LYS A 769 0.26 11.34 2.80
C LYS A 769 1.30 11.27 3.92
N ASN A 770 1.73 12.45 4.38
CA ASN A 770 2.55 12.63 5.58
C ASN A 770 2.05 11.76 6.76
N PHE A 771 2.99 11.28 7.57
CA PHE A 771 2.74 10.35 8.67
C PHE A 771 1.76 10.92 9.70
N VAL A 772 1.75 12.24 9.90
CA VAL A 772 0.78 12.94 10.77
C VAL A 772 -0.66 12.76 10.27
N THR A 773 -0.92 12.85 8.96
CA THR A 773 -2.26 12.62 8.37
C THR A 773 -2.69 11.15 8.52
N LEU A 774 -1.76 10.20 8.34
CA LEU A 774 -2.04 8.78 8.58
C LEU A 774 -2.36 8.53 10.06
N SER A 775 -1.53 9.02 10.97
CA SER A 775 -1.72 8.96 12.43
C SER A 775 -3.08 9.49 12.86
N ASN A 776 -3.45 10.67 12.34
CA ASN A 776 -4.69 11.38 12.66
C ASN A 776 -5.94 10.82 11.96
N THR A 777 -5.82 9.82 11.09
CA THR A 777 -6.98 9.24 10.39
C THR A 777 -7.98 8.66 11.39
N VAL A 778 -9.18 9.26 11.44
CA VAL A 778 -10.20 8.94 12.45
C VAL A 778 -11.05 7.74 12.01
N ILE A 779 -10.96 6.66 12.77
CA ILE A 779 -11.78 5.45 12.64
C ILE A 779 -13.11 5.70 13.38
N PRO A 780 -14.27 5.69 12.69
CA PRO A 780 -15.55 6.15 13.24
C PRO A 780 -16.26 5.08 14.10
N MET A 781 -15.59 4.66 15.18
CA MET A 781 -16.08 3.64 16.12
C MET A 781 -17.46 3.93 16.72
N ASN A 782 -17.86 5.19 16.88
CA ASN A 782 -19.20 5.59 17.32
C ASN A 782 -20.28 5.20 16.30
N ARG A 783 -19.98 5.30 15.00
CA ARG A 783 -20.88 4.85 13.93
C ARG A 783 -20.95 3.33 13.88
N LEU A 784 -19.79 2.67 13.99
CA LEU A 784 -19.68 1.21 14.07
C LEU A 784 -20.49 0.64 15.26
N ALA A 785 -20.39 1.30 16.43
CA ALA A 785 -21.13 0.96 17.63
C ALA A 785 -22.64 1.02 17.43
N LYS A 786 -23.15 2.14 16.88
CA LYS A 786 -24.58 2.34 16.63
C LYS A 786 -25.16 1.26 15.71
N VAL A 787 -24.42 0.87 14.68
CA VAL A 787 -24.82 -0.22 13.74
C VAL A 787 -24.95 -1.57 14.46
N LEU A 788 -24.20 -1.81 15.53
CA LEU A 788 -24.30 -3.01 16.38
C LEU A 788 -25.14 -2.82 17.66
N GLY A 789 -25.95 -1.76 17.75
CA GLY A 789 -26.76 -1.47 18.94
C GLY A 789 -25.98 -1.02 20.19
N LEU A 790 -24.65 -0.86 20.08
CA LEU A 790 -23.76 -0.51 21.17
C LEU A 790 -23.77 1.01 21.42
N LYS A 791 -24.14 1.43 22.63
CA LYS A 791 -24.18 2.84 23.02
C LYS A 791 -22.83 3.29 23.60
N GLN A 792 -22.27 4.41 23.08
CA GLN A 792 -21.18 5.22 23.66
C GLN A 792 -19.71 4.88 23.35
N LEU A 793 -19.38 4.14 22.28
CA LEU A 793 -17.97 4.12 21.83
C LEU A 793 -17.59 5.50 21.26
N ARG A 794 -16.38 5.99 21.55
CA ARG A 794 -15.79 7.16 20.85
C ARG A 794 -14.89 6.71 19.70
N ASP A 795 -14.83 7.56 18.68
CA ASP A 795 -13.94 7.42 17.52
C ASP A 795 -12.46 7.52 17.95
N ILE A 796 -11.55 6.86 17.20
CA ILE A 796 -10.12 6.76 17.53
C ILE A 796 -9.24 7.20 16.35
N LYS A 797 -8.05 7.73 16.63
CA LYS A 797 -7.00 7.99 15.63
C LYS A 797 -6.24 6.70 15.30
N LEU A 798 -5.95 6.44 14.02
CA LEU A 798 -5.27 5.22 13.54
C LEU A 798 -3.96 4.93 14.28
N GLY A 799 -3.11 5.96 14.49
CA GLY A 799 -1.85 5.80 15.22
C GLY A 799 -2.05 5.28 16.64
N LEU A 800 -3.05 5.82 17.36
CA LEU A 800 -3.40 5.41 18.73
C LEU A 800 -4.01 4.01 18.79
N LEU A 801 -4.69 3.55 17.73
CA LEU A 801 -5.15 2.16 17.63
C LEU A 801 -3.95 1.21 17.47
N PHE A 802 -3.04 1.51 16.54
CA PHE A 802 -1.86 0.70 16.28
C PHE A 802 -0.94 0.62 17.51
N ASP A 803 -0.82 1.72 18.26
CA ASP A 803 -0.06 1.81 19.52
C ASP A 803 -0.51 0.74 20.53
N GLN A 804 -1.82 0.72 20.79
CA GLN A 804 -2.46 -0.11 21.81
C GLN A 804 -2.43 -1.59 21.44
N VAL A 805 -2.72 -1.91 20.18
CA VAL A 805 -2.66 -3.31 19.69
C VAL A 805 -1.22 -3.81 19.68
N GLY A 806 -0.29 -3.00 19.17
CA GLY A 806 1.12 -3.36 19.08
C GLY A 806 1.74 -3.64 20.45
N GLU A 807 1.52 -2.76 21.42
CA GLU A 807 2.00 -2.92 22.80
C GLU A 807 1.42 -4.18 23.46
N THR A 808 0.12 -4.43 23.29
CA THR A 808 -0.55 -5.64 23.81
C THR A 808 0.05 -6.93 23.27
N ILE A 809 0.32 -6.97 21.96
CA ILE A 809 0.88 -8.14 21.28
C ILE A 809 2.34 -8.34 21.70
N LEU A 810 3.16 -7.29 21.74
CA LEU A 810 4.55 -7.37 22.18
C LEU A 810 4.64 -7.90 23.62
N ASP A 811 3.76 -7.47 24.52
CA ASP A 811 3.73 -7.94 25.91
C ASP A 811 3.13 -9.34 26.09
N HIS A 812 2.48 -9.90 25.07
CA HIS A 812 2.14 -11.32 25.01
C HIS A 812 3.32 -12.13 24.47
N ASN A 813 3.88 -11.74 23.31
CA ASN A 813 5.00 -12.42 22.66
C ASN A 813 6.24 -12.52 23.59
N LYS A 814 6.52 -11.49 24.40
CA LYS A 814 7.58 -11.52 25.45
C LYS A 814 7.35 -12.57 26.55
N LYS A 815 6.08 -12.90 26.86
CA LYS A 815 5.70 -13.86 27.91
C LYS A 815 5.53 -15.28 27.36
N HIS A 816 5.29 -15.39 26.07
CA HIS A 816 5.02 -16.64 25.34
C HIS A 816 5.79 -16.65 24.01
N PRO A 817 7.13 -16.81 24.02
CA PRO A 817 7.96 -16.85 22.80
C PRO A 817 7.68 -18.07 21.91
N ASP A 818 6.97 -19.07 22.44
CA ASP A 818 6.39 -20.19 21.70
C ASP A 818 5.14 -19.81 20.89
N LYS A 819 4.47 -18.69 21.21
CA LYS A 819 3.16 -18.26 20.68
C LYS A 819 3.19 -16.86 20.06
N ILE A 820 4.24 -16.56 19.30
CA ILE A 820 4.41 -15.28 18.61
C ILE A 820 3.20 -15.01 17.70
N ILE A 821 2.48 -13.92 17.97
CA ILE A 821 1.37 -13.44 17.11
C ILE A 821 1.97 -12.85 15.83
N ALA A 822 1.93 -13.64 14.75
CA ALA A 822 2.46 -13.25 13.45
C ALA A 822 1.48 -13.60 12.31
N PHE A 823 1.46 -12.79 11.25
CA PHE A 823 0.59 -13.03 10.09
C PHE A 823 1.38 -13.13 8.80
N ASN A 824 0.98 -14.07 7.95
CA ASN A 824 1.49 -14.18 6.58
C ASN A 824 0.65 -13.26 5.66
N ILE A 825 1.32 -12.27 5.08
CA ILE A 825 0.71 -11.18 4.29
C ILE A 825 0.01 -11.67 3.01
N ALA A 826 0.27 -12.90 2.55
CA ALA A 826 -0.45 -13.50 1.44
C ALA A 826 -1.97 -13.61 1.70
N ALA A 827 -2.41 -13.77 2.96
CA ALA A 827 -3.83 -13.78 3.32
C ALA A 827 -4.51 -12.43 3.00
N ILE A 828 -3.82 -11.31 3.26
CA ILE A 828 -4.28 -9.97 2.85
C ILE A 828 -4.33 -9.88 1.31
N GLY A 829 -3.35 -10.48 0.64
CA GLY A 829 -3.34 -10.63 -0.82
C GLY A 829 -4.58 -11.36 -1.35
N HIS A 830 -4.90 -12.53 -0.82
CA HIS A 830 -6.11 -13.28 -1.19
C HIS A 830 -7.40 -12.47 -0.95
N ILE A 831 -7.52 -11.80 0.21
CA ILE A 831 -8.67 -10.94 0.52
C ILE A 831 -8.79 -9.81 -0.51
N LEU A 832 -7.71 -9.06 -0.78
CA LEU A 832 -7.69 -8.00 -1.80
C LEU A 832 -8.02 -8.53 -3.20
N LYS A 833 -7.61 -9.76 -3.52
CA LYS A 833 -7.95 -10.42 -4.79
C LYS A 833 -9.44 -10.73 -4.89
N SER A 834 -10.06 -11.24 -3.82
CA SER A 834 -11.49 -11.54 -3.81
C SER A 834 -12.38 -10.30 -3.99
N LEU A 835 -11.90 -9.11 -3.61
CA LEU A 835 -12.61 -7.83 -3.85
C LEU A 835 -12.65 -7.41 -5.32
N THR A 836 -11.87 -8.04 -6.21
CA THR A 836 -11.89 -7.76 -7.66
C THR A 836 -12.77 -8.74 -8.45
N ILE A 837 -13.42 -9.70 -7.78
CA ILE A 837 -14.36 -10.63 -8.41
C ILE A 837 -15.43 -9.85 -9.18
N LYS A 838 -15.70 -10.32 -10.39
CA LYS A 838 -16.77 -9.86 -11.26
C LYS A 838 -17.92 -10.85 -11.28
N VAL A 839 -19.13 -10.34 -11.40
CA VAL A 839 -20.38 -11.11 -11.32
C VAL A 839 -21.23 -10.83 -12.54
N THR A 840 -21.75 -11.90 -13.15
CA THR A 840 -22.82 -11.85 -14.16
C THR A 840 -24.00 -12.66 -13.63
N ALA A 841 -25.18 -12.05 -13.58
CA ALA A 841 -26.40 -12.67 -13.06
C ALA A 841 -27.54 -12.61 -14.09
N LYS A 842 -28.31 -13.70 -14.18
CA LYS A 842 -29.43 -13.85 -15.10
C LYS A 842 -30.75 -14.14 -14.38
N SER A 843 -31.83 -13.69 -14.99
CA SER A 843 -33.22 -13.89 -14.56
C SER A 843 -34.08 -13.96 -15.82
N GLU A 844 -34.85 -15.04 -15.96
CA GLU A 844 -35.62 -15.42 -17.15
C GLU A 844 -34.72 -15.52 -18.40
N GLY A 845 -33.50 -16.02 -18.22
CA GLY A 845 -32.43 -16.08 -19.23
C GLY A 845 -31.78 -14.73 -19.56
N VAL A 846 -32.47 -13.61 -19.28
CA VAL A 846 -31.99 -12.24 -19.52
C VAL A 846 -30.91 -11.85 -18.50
N ILE A 847 -29.83 -11.23 -18.97
CA ILE A 847 -28.76 -10.71 -18.12
C ILE A 847 -29.28 -9.47 -17.36
N LYS A 848 -29.27 -9.52 -16.03
CA LYS A 848 -29.65 -8.40 -15.15
C LYS A 848 -28.43 -7.68 -14.55
N VAL A 849 -27.34 -8.42 -14.35
CA VAL A 849 -26.01 -7.89 -13.94
C VAL A 849 -24.98 -8.46 -14.90
N ASN A 850 -24.08 -7.62 -15.43
CA ASN A 850 -23.06 -8.03 -16.40
C ASN A 850 -21.67 -7.57 -15.96
N ASP A 851 -20.75 -8.51 -15.71
CA ASP A 851 -19.32 -8.28 -15.47
C ASP A 851 -19.00 -7.20 -14.42
N LYS A 852 -19.86 -7.06 -13.40
CA LYS A 852 -19.83 -5.99 -12.38
C LYS A 852 -19.15 -6.46 -11.08
N ASN A 853 -18.57 -5.54 -10.32
CA ASN A 853 -17.88 -5.86 -9.08
C ASN A 853 -18.79 -6.56 -8.06
N ILE A 854 -18.28 -7.60 -7.42
CA ILE A 854 -18.97 -8.38 -6.38
C ILE A 854 -19.56 -7.53 -5.25
N ILE A 855 -18.85 -6.51 -4.75
CA ILE A 855 -19.34 -5.68 -3.63
C ILE A 855 -20.48 -4.77 -4.09
N SER A 856 -20.36 -4.18 -5.29
CA SER A 856 -21.43 -3.39 -5.90
C SER A 856 -22.66 -4.23 -6.21
N THR A 857 -22.47 -5.44 -6.73
CA THR A 857 -23.53 -6.40 -7.04
C THR A 857 -24.26 -6.85 -5.77
N ILE A 858 -23.53 -7.15 -4.69
CA ILE A 858 -24.11 -7.42 -3.37
C ILE A 858 -24.93 -6.22 -2.89
N PHE A 859 -24.42 -4.99 -3.00
CA PHE A 859 -25.06 -3.79 -2.46
C PHE A 859 -26.29 -3.32 -3.24
N GLU A 860 -26.23 -3.28 -4.57
CA GLU A 860 -27.33 -2.78 -5.41
C GLU A 860 -28.53 -3.73 -5.41
N SER A 861 -28.27 -5.03 -5.47
CA SER A 861 -29.29 -6.09 -5.46
C SER A 861 -29.61 -6.65 -4.07
N LEU A 862 -29.01 -6.10 -3.01
CA LEU A 862 -29.37 -6.39 -1.61
C LEU A 862 -30.88 -6.24 -1.42
N ASP A 863 -31.55 -7.20 -0.79
CA ASP A 863 -32.99 -7.15 -0.61
C ASP A 863 -33.43 -7.77 0.71
N SER A 864 -34.62 -7.39 1.17
CA SER A 864 -35.16 -7.81 2.47
C SER A 864 -35.57 -9.28 2.45
N VAL A 865 -35.29 -10.02 3.54
CA VAL A 865 -35.61 -11.46 3.63
C VAL A 865 -37.12 -11.68 3.55
N ASP A 866 -37.93 -10.73 4.01
CA ASP A 866 -39.39 -10.74 3.85
C ASP A 866 -39.84 -10.79 2.37
N ASN A 867 -38.98 -10.48 1.38
CA ASN A 867 -39.29 -10.62 -0.05
C ASN A 867 -39.07 -12.04 -0.61
N LYS A 868 -38.36 -12.92 0.12
CA LYS A 868 -38.07 -14.29 -0.34
C LYS A 868 -39.34 -15.13 -0.57
N ASP A 869 -40.32 -14.96 0.31
CA ASP A 869 -41.52 -15.79 0.37
C ASP A 869 -42.75 -15.10 -0.28
N LYS A 870 -42.52 -14.08 -1.12
CA LYS A 870 -43.54 -13.34 -1.88
C LYS A 870 -43.63 -13.82 -3.34
N ASP A 871 -44.75 -13.51 -3.98
CA ASP A 871 -44.90 -13.65 -5.43
C ASP A 871 -43.84 -12.80 -6.17
N PRO A 872 -43.15 -13.33 -7.21
CA PRO A 872 -42.18 -12.58 -8.01
C PRO A 872 -42.66 -11.22 -8.54
N ALA A 873 -43.96 -11.05 -8.83
CA ALA A 873 -44.54 -9.78 -9.26
C ALA A 873 -44.55 -8.71 -8.16
N ALA A 874 -44.47 -9.11 -6.88
CA ALA A 874 -44.41 -8.23 -5.71
C ALA A 874 -42.97 -7.99 -5.20
N ILE A 875 -41.94 -8.59 -5.83
CA ILE A 875 -40.52 -8.41 -5.47
C ILE A 875 -39.92 -7.24 -6.29
N PRO A 876 -39.06 -6.38 -5.71
CA PRO A 876 -38.39 -5.32 -6.45
C PRO A 876 -37.58 -5.85 -7.65
N LYS A 877 -37.78 -5.26 -8.84
CA LYS A 877 -37.20 -5.74 -10.13
C LYS A 877 -35.67 -5.93 -10.17
N ASN A 878 -34.93 -5.31 -9.24
CA ASN A 878 -33.47 -5.39 -9.14
C ASN A 878 -32.98 -6.33 -8.03
N SER A 879 -33.89 -6.99 -7.31
CA SER A 879 -33.60 -7.93 -6.21
C SER A 879 -32.81 -9.15 -6.69
N TYR A 880 -31.88 -9.65 -5.88
CA TYR A 880 -31.22 -10.92 -6.16
C TYR A 880 -32.16 -12.14 -6.04
N PHE A 881 -33.32 -12.02 -5.37
CA PHE A 881 -34.29 -13.13 -5.25
C PHE A 881 -34.98 -13.48 -6.58
N LEU A 882 -34.90 -12.59 -7.58
CA LEU A 882 -35.42 -12.82 -8.93
C LEU A 882 -34.42 -13.53 -9.86
N TRP A 883 -33.20 -13.82 -9.42
CA TRP A 883 -32.16 -14.43 -10.25
C TRP A 883 -32.27 -15.96 -10.32
N ASP A 884 -32.09 -16.52 -11.52
CA ASP A 884 -32.06 -17.97 -11.76
C ASP A 884 -30.63 -18.52 -11.84
N SER A 885 -29.63 -17.67 -12.11
CA SER A 885 -28.21 -18.10 -12.11
C SER A 885 -27.22 -16.95 -11.93
N VAL A 886 -26.05 -17.29 -11.36
CA VAL A 886 -24.93 -16.38 -11.10
C VAL A 886 -23.62 -17.03 -11.57
N GLU A 887 -22.84 -16.30 -12.36
CA GLU A 887 -21.47 -16.62 -12.72
C GLU A 887 -20.52 -15.65 -12.01
N MET A 888 -19.45 -16.16 -11.39
CA MET A 888 -18.42 -15.36 -10.72
C MET A 888 -17.06 -15.56 -11.41
N LYS A 889 -16.36 -14.46 -11.70
CA LYS A 889 -15.08 -14.45 -12.41
C LYS A 889 -13.98 -13.74 -11.63
N LEU A 890 -12.78 -14.31 -11.67
CA LEU A 890 -11.56 -13.75 -11.13
C LEU A 890 -10.45 -13.89 -12.18
N ASP A 891 -9.66 -12.83 -12.38
CA ASP A 891 -8.69 -12.72 -13.49
C ASP A 891 -9.29 -13.08 -14.87
N GLY A 892 -10.57 -12.79 -15.08
CA GLY A 892 -11.33 -13.13 -16.30
C GLY A 892 -11.78 -14.60 -16.43
N LYS A 893 -11.37 -15.49 -15.50
CA LYS A 893 -11.72 -16.91 -15.48
C LYS A 893 -12.87 -17.16 -14.50
N SER A 894 -13.78 -18.07 -14.81
CA SER A 894 -14.83 -18.49 -13.86
C SER A 894 -14.21 -19.19 -12.65
N ILE A 895 -14.63 -18.85 -11.43
CA ILE A 895 -14.19 -19.53 -10.19
C ILE A 895 -15.05 -20.76 -9.85
N THR A 896 -16.08 -21.03 -10.66
CA THR A 896 -16.91 -22.24 -10.64
C THR A 896 -16.96 -22.90 -12.02
N ASN A 897 -17.40 -24.16 -12.07
CA ASN A 897 -17.60 -24.92 -13.32
C ASN A 897 -18.84 -24.40 -14.09
N GLY A 898 -18.73 -23.20 -14.66
CA GLY A 898 -19.83 -22.46 -15.25
C GLY A 898 -20.67 -21.69 -14.21
N ALA A 899 -21.84 -21.22 -14.66
CA ALA A 899 -22.78 -20.46 -13.83
C ALA A 899 -23.51 -21.37 -12.82
N ILE A 900 -23.65 -20.87 -11.59
CA ILE A 900 -24.33 -21.55 -10.48
C ILE A 900 -25.84 -21.31 -10.62
N PRO A 901 -26.69 -22.36 -10.72
CA PRO A 901 -28.14 -22.20 -10.76
C PRO A 901 -28.71 -21.91 -9.36
N ILE A 902 -29.65 -20.98 -9.29
CA ILE A 902 -30.38 -20.60 -8.07
C ILE A 902 -31.74 -21.31 -8.11
N LYS A 903 -31.89 -22.37 -7.31
CA LYS A 903 -33.15 -23.12 -7.23
C LYS A 903 -34.11 -22.45 -6.24
N LYS A 904 -35.24 -21.93 -6.72
CA LYS A 904 -36.33 -21.36 -5.90
C LYS A 904 -36.89 -22.30 -4.81
N ILE A 905 -36.64 -23.61 -4.93
CA ILE A 905 -37.13 -24.66 -4.01
C ILE A 905 -36.15 -24.92 -2.84
N ASP A 906 -34.87 -24.56 -2.97
CA ASP A 906 -33.86 -24.77 -1.92
C ASP A 906 -33.94 -23.68 -0.84
N ASN A 907 -34.85 -23.87 0.12
CA ASN A 907 -35.23 -22.94 1.19
C ASN A 907 -34.09 -22.42 2.11
N LEU A 908 -32.83 -22.83 1.88
CA LEU A 908 -31.68 -22.68 2.79
C LEU A 908 -30.44 -22.02 2.16
N VAL A 909 -30.50 -21.57 0.90
CA VAL A 909 -29.38 -20.91 0.21
C VAL A 909 -29.83 -19.60 -0.44
N SER A 910 -29.52 -18.47 0.21
CA SER A 910 -29.73 -17.14 -0.35
C SER A 910 -28.72 -16.85 -1.48
N PRO A 911 -29.08 -16.09 -2.53
CA PRO A 911 -28.11 -15.60 -3.51
C PRO A 911 -26.96 -14.81 -2.88
N LEU A 912 -27.19 -14.11 -1.76
CA LEU A 912 -26.14 -13.44 -0.98
C LEU A 912 -25.11 -14.43 -0.42
N THR A 913 -25.55 -15.63 0.01
CA THR A 913 -24.68 -16.70 0.51
C THR A 913 -23.78 -17.24 -0.61
N ILE A 914 -24.31 -17.35 -1.84
CA ILE A 914 -23.55 -17.75 -3.03
C ILE A 914 -22.54 -16.67 -3.42
N LEU A 915 -22.96 -15.39 -3.49
CA LEU A 915 -22.09 -14.25 -3.77
C LEU A 915 -20.93 -14.14 -2.78
N LEU A 916 -21.18 -14.35 -1.49
CA LEU A 916 -20.13 -14.33 -0.47
C LEU A 916 -19.18 -15.55 -0.54
N GLY A 917 -19.56 -16.61 -1.27
CA GLY A 917 -18.67 -17.72 -1.60
C GLY A 917 -18.97 -19.07 -0.96
N ILE A 918 -20.20 -19.30 -0.47
CA ILE A 918 -20.59 -20.59 0.11
C ILE A 918 -21.56 -21.32 -0.82
N LEU A 919 -21.24 -22.58 -1.15
CA LEU A 919 -22.07 -23.49 -1.93
C LEU A 919 -22.58 -24.63 -1.05
N LYS A 920 -23.88 -24.92 -1.11
CA LYS A 920 -24.48 -26.12 -0.50
C LYS A 920 -24.43 -27.28 -1.50
N ILE A 921 -23.94 -28.44 -1.07
CA ILE A 921 -23.72 -29.62 -1.93
C ILE A 921 -24.66 -30.78 -1.55
N GLY A 922 -25.19 -30.78 -0.33
CA GLY A 922 -26.23 -31.71 0.13
C GLY A 922 -26.94 -31.17 1.37
N ASN A 923 -27.95 -31.88 1.89
CA ASN A 923 -28.86 -31.37 2.93
C ASN A 923 -28.17 -30.66 4.11
N ASN A 924 -27.06 -31.22 4.61
CA ASN A 924 -26.27 -30.68 5.73
C ASN A 924 -24.80 -30.35 5.37
N GLN A 925 -24.42 -30.34 4.08
CA GLN A 925 -23.02 -30.13 3.65
C GLN A 925 -22.86 -28.85 2.84
N THR A 926 -21.90 -28.01 3.25
CA THR A 926 -21.52 -26.77 2.56
C THR A 926 -20.01 -26.71 2.34
N LYS A 927 -19.58 -26.05 1.27
CA LYS A 927 -18.18 -25.88 0.90
C LYS A 927 -17.93 -24.45 0.43
N TYR A 928 -16.73 -23.94 0.66
CA TYR A 928 -16.30 -22.68 0.06
C TYR A 928 -16.05 -22.82 -1.45
N ILE A 929 -16.39 -21.75 -2.19
CA ILE A 929 -15.98 -21.54 -3.57
C ILE A 929 -14.55 -20.96 -3.53
N SER A 930 -13.59 -21.61 -4.18
CA SER A 930 -12.19 -21.19 -4.12
C SER A 930 -11.98 -19.79 -4.72
N GLY A 931 -11.15 -18.97 -4.08
CA GLY A 931 -10.89 -17.58 -4.47
C GLY A 931 -12.01 -16.58 -4.13
N SER A 932 -13.14 -17.03 -3.56
CA SER A 932 -14.25 -16.16 -3.12
C SER A 932 -13.89 -15.30 -1.90
N ILE A 933 -14.79 -14.38 -1.52
CA ILE A 933 -14.61 -13.49 -0.37
C ILE A 933 -14.44 -14.28 0.93
N ILE A 934 -15.36 -15.20 1.26
CA ILE A 934 -15.27 -15.95 2.52
C ILE A 934 -14.15 -17.01 2.50
N HIS A 935 -13.86 -17.62 1.35
CA HIS A 935 -12.67 -18.48 1.19
C HIS A 935 -11.39 -17.71 1.53
N SER A 936 -11.27 -16.49 0.98
CA SER A 936 -10.13 -15.62 1.23
C SER A 936 -10.07 -15.10 2.66
N LEU A 937 -11.20 -14.73 3.28
CA LEU A 937 -11.24 -14.36 4.71
C LEU A 937 -10.85 -15.54 5.61
N SER A 938 -11.22 -16.77 5.25
CA SER A 938 -10.81 -17.98 5.99
C SER A 938 -9.29 -18.23 5.94
N THR A 939 -8.55 -17.64 4.99
CA THR A 939 -7.06 -17.66 5.04
C THR A 939 -6.49 -16.83 6.19
N LEU A 940 -7.27 -15.91 6.78
CA LEU A 940 -6.87 -15.03 7.87
C LEU A 940 -7.39 -15.51 9.24
N ILE A 941 -8.64 -16.01 9.30
CA ILE A 941 -9.29 -16.44 10.57
C ILE A 941 -9.43 -17.97 10.71
N GLY A 942 -9.00 -18.72 9.70
CA GLY A 942 -9.07 -20.18 9.63
C GLY A 942 -10.40 -20.73 9.13
N GLY A 943 -10.51 -22.06 9.22
CA GLY A 943 -11.75 -22.80 8.90
C GLY A 943 -11.82 -23.37 7.49
N LEU A 944 -10.72 -23.35 6.73
CA LEU A 944 -10.57 -24.13 5.49
C LEU A 944 -10.42 -25.63 5.79
N ASP A 945 -10.81 -26.48 4.85
CA ASP A 945 -10.60 -27.93 4.92
C ASP A 945 -9.11 -28.30 4.78
N ALA A 946 -8.67 -29.39 5.41
CA ALA A 946 -7.30 -29.92 5.31
C ALA A 946 -6.88 -30.39 3.89
N LYS A 947 -7.79 -30.30 2.90
CA LYS A 947 -7.54 -30.57 1.47
C LYS A 947 -7.51 -29.31 0.61
N ASP A 948 -7.66 -28.13 1.22
CA ASP A 948 -7.57 -26.84 0.52
C ASP A 948 -6.09 -26.42 0.36
N PRO A 949 -5.64 -25.94 -0.82
CA PRO A 949 -4.27 -25.47 -1.02
C PRO A 949 -3.81 -24.37 -0.05
N LEU A 950 -4.76 -23.61 0.53
CA LEU A 950 -4.47 -22.53 1.49
C LEU A 950 -4.66 -22.96 2.96
N TYR A 951 -4.85 -24.26 3.24
CA TYR A 951 -5.11 -24.76 4.60
C TYR A 951 -4.05 -24.34 5.63
N ASN A 952 -2.76 -24.51 5.31
CA ASN A 952 -1.67 -24.20 6.24
C ASN A 952 -1.63 -22.70 6.57
N LEU A 953 -1.76 -21.83 5.56
CA LEU A 953 -1.91 -20.37 5.72
C LEU A 953 -3.11 -20.03 6.62
N SER A 954 -4.24 -20.72 6.43
CA SER A 954 -5.44 -20.61 7.28
C SER A 954 -5.16 -21.04 8.73
N LEU A 955 -4.38 -22.10 8.95
CA LEU A 955 -4.08 -22.66 10.26
C LEU A 955 -3.08 -21.81 11.05
N GLU A 956 -2.04 -21.30 10.39
CA GLU A 956 -1.06 -20.38 10.96
C GLU A 956 -1.74 -19.10 11.43
N ASN A 957 -2.48 -18.43 10.55
CA ASN A 957 -3.18 -17.19 10.88
C ASN A 957 -4.33 -17.41 11.90
N LYS A 958 -4.98 -18.59 11.90
CA LYS A 958 -5.92 -19.01 12.96
C LYS A 958 -5.26 -19.08 14.32
N ASN A 959 -4.08 -19.69 14.42
CA ASN A 959 -3.34 -19.80 15.68
C ASN A 959 -2.94 -18.41 16.19
N SER A 960 -2.39 -17.54 15.35
CA SER A 960 -2.11 -16.14 15.71
C SER A 960 -3.35 -15.35 16.10
N THR A 961 -4.50 -15.60 15.46
CA THR A 961 -5.78 -15.01 15.85
C THR A 961 -6.24 -15.50 17.23
N LEU A 962 -6.08 -16.78 17.55
CA LEU A 962 -6.36 -17.33 18.88
C LEU A 962 -5.40 -16.73 19.94
N PHE A 963 -4.12 -16.57 19.63
CA PHE A 963 -3.14 -15.94 20.53
C PHE A 963 -3.44 -14.45 20.77
N ILE A 964 -4.03 -13.72 19.81
CA ILE A 964 -4.58 -12.37 20.06
C ILE A 964 -5.70 -12.42 21.11
N PHE A 965 -6.60 -13.40 21.03
CA PHE A 965 -7.63 -13.58 22.06
C PHE A 965 -7.03 -13.98 23.42
N ASP A 966 -5.95 -14.75 23.46
CA ASP A 966 -5.22 -15.07 24.69
C ASP A 966 -4.55 -13.83 25.31
N ALA A 967 -3.93 -12.96 24.50
CA ALA A 967 -3.35 -11.70 24.94
C ALA A 967 -4.41 -10.75 25.54
N TRP A 968 -5.58 -10.69 24.90
CA TRP A 968 -6.71 -9.89 25.37
C TRP A 968 -7.38 -10.48 26.60
N GLU A 969 -7.61 -11.80 26.64
CA GLU A 969 -8.13 -12.52 27.81
C GLU A 969 -7.22 -12.28 29.02
N ALA A 970 -5.91 -12.48 28.89
CA ALA A 970 -4.95 -12.28 29.97
C ALA A 970 -4.96 -10.83 30.50
N THR A 971 -5.10 -9.84 29.62
CA THR A 971 -5.13 -8.43 30.04
C THR A 971 -6.46 -8.01 30.67
N LEU A 972 -7.59 -8.51 30.16
CA LEU A 972 -8.88 -8.29 30.81
C LEU A 972 -8.96 -9.01 32.17
N GLN A 973 -8.41 -10.22 32.30
CA GLN A 973 -8.29 -10.91 33.59
C GLN A 973 -7.40 -10.15 34.58
N ALA A 974 -6.27 -9.58 34.12
CA ALA A 974 -5.42 -8.74 34.94
C ALA A 974 -6.17 -7.48 35.43
N ARG A 975 -6.89 -6.79 34.53
CA ARG A 975 -7.69 -5.61 34.92
C ARG A 975 -8.89 -5.97 35.79
N GLN A 976 -9.51 -7.13 35.59
CA GLN A 976 -10.58 -7.62 36.47
C GLN A 976 -10.04 -7.83 37.88
N LYS A 977 -8.85 -8.42 38.07
CA LYS A 977 -8.22 -8.53 39.40
C LYS A 977 -7.93 -7.18 40.07
N GLU A 978 -7.58 -6.14 39.30
CA GLU A 978 -7.46 -4.77 39.83
C GLU A 978 -8.83 -4.19 40.23
N LEU A 979 -9.86 -4.44 39.43
CA LEU A 979 -11.24 -4.03 39.71
C LEU A 979 -11.80 -4.76 40.94
N ASP A 980 -11.60 -6.07 41.05
CA ASP A 980 -11.94 -6.90 42.21
C ASP A 980 -11.24 -6.37 43.47
N LYS A 981 -9.98 -5.91 43.36
CA LYS A 981 -9.25 -5.31 44.48
C LYS A 981 -9.82 -3.95 44.90
N ILE A 982 -10.21 -3.11 43.95
CA ILE A 982 -10.85 -1.81 44.21
C ILE A 982 -12.26 -2.01 44.81
N GLU A 983 -13.05 -2.90 44.22
CA GLU A 983 -14.33 -3.37 44.74
C GLU A 983 -14.17 -3.95 46.16
N TYR A 984 -13.11 -4.73 46.40
CA TYR A 984 -12.85 -5.33 47.69
C TYR A 984 -12.58 -4.28 48.78
N GLN A 985 -11.86 -3.22 48.43
CA GLN A 985 -11.58 -2.09 49.32
C GLN A 985 -12.82 -1.21 49.57
N GLN A 986 -13.73 -1.08 48.60
CA GLN A 986 -14.91 -0.20 48.67
C GLN A 986 -16.15 -0.86 49.28
N ALA A 987 -16.43 -2.14 48.97
CA ALA A 987 -17.61 -2.87 49.44
C ALA A 987 -17.29 -4.32 49.88
N GLY A 988 -16.39 -5.00 49.16
CA GLY A 988 -15.74 -6.29 49.45
C GLY A 988 -15.96 -6.94 50.80
N GLN A 989 -15.16 -6.45 51.73
CA GLN A 989 -15.08 -6.78 53.16
C GLN A 989 -16.45 -6.95 53.87
N TYR A 990 -17.55 -6.46 53.31
CA TYR A 990 -18.88 -6.52 53.92
C TYR A 990 -19.84 -7.53 53.27
N TYR A 991 -19.55 -8.08 52.07
CA TYR A 991 -20.43 -9.07 51.42
C TYR A 991 -20.07 -10.54 51.68
N VAL A 992 -18.82 -10.84 52.06
CA VAL A 992 -18.34 -12.23 52.19
C VAL A 992 -19.06 -12.95 53.35
N SER A 993 -19.35 -14.25 53.19
CA SER A 993 -20.04 -15.06 54.21
C SER A 993 -19.34 -15.04 55.58
N SER A 994 -18.00 -15.05 55.61
CA SER A 994 -17.17 -14.94 56.82
C SER A 994 -17.25 -13.57 57.52
N SER A 995 -17.74 -12.53 56.84
CA SER A 995 -17.99 -11.20 57.44
C SER A 995 -19.22 -11.19 58.36
N TRP A 996 -19.97 -12.30 58.45
CA TRP A 996 -21.24 -12.42 59.16
C TRP A 996 -21.38 -13.74 59.94
N LYS A 997 -21.78 -13.65 61.21
CA LYS A 997 -22.15 -14.81 62.04
C LYS A 997 -23.67 -14.87 62.21
N ILE A 998 -24.25 -16.06 62.05
CA ILE A 998 -25.68 -16.32 62.23
C ILE A 998 -25.88 -17.16 63.50
N LYS A 999 -26.89 -16.83 64.31
CA LYS A 999 -27.34 -17.64 65.46
C LYS A 999 -28.86 -17.71 65.45
N ILE A 1000 -29.45 -18.90 65.37
CA ILE A 1000 -30.90 -19.08 65.54
C ILE A 1000 -31.28 -18.73 66.99
N ILE A 1001 -32.36 -17.98 67.16
CA ILE A 1001 -32.90 -17.57 68.47
C ILE A 1001 -34.07 -18.50 68.85
N SER A 1002 -35.04 -18.66 67.96
CA SER A 1002 -36.20 -19.54 68.13
C SER A 1002 -36.79 -19.93 66.77
N HIS A 1003 -37.58 -21.02 66.74
CA HIS A 1003 -38.37 -21.40 65.58
C HIS A 1003 -39.65 -22.13 66.00
N THR A 1004 -40.69 -21.96 65.20
CA THR A 1004 -41.98 -22.66 65.22
C THR A 1004 -42.41 -22.89 63.76
N ASP A 1005 -43.47 -23.65 63.53
CA ASP A 1005 -43.94 -23.94 62.16
C ASP A 1005 -44.34 -22.69 61.35
N ASN A 1006 -44.65 -21.58 62.02
CA ASN A 1006 -45.13 -20.34 61.39
C ASN A 1006 -44.19 -19.13 61.59
N GLN A 1007 -43.18 -19.21 62.45
CA GLN A 1007 -42.25 -18.12 62.75
C GLN A 1007 -40.82 -18.62 63.01
N ILE A 1008 -39.82 -17.95 62.44
CA ILE A 1008 -38.39 -18.22 62.73
C ILE A 1008 -37.73 -16.89 63.12
N LYS A 1009 -36.95 -16.90 64.22
CA LYS A 1009 -36.11 -15.78 64.64
C LYS A 1009 -34.64 -16.16 64.66
N TYR A 1010 -33.78 -15.30 64.13
CA TYR A 1010 -32.33 -15.45 64.21
C TYR A 1010 -31.61 -14.11 64.32
N GLN A 1011 -30.43 -14.14 64.93
CA GLN A 1011 -29.50 -13.03 65.02
C GLN A 1011 -28.47 -13.12 63.88
N LEU A 1012 -28.27 -12.02 63.17
CA LEU A 1012 -27.20 -11.80 62.19
C LEU A 1012 -26.21 -10.80 62.78
N THR A 1013 -24.91 -11.14 62.83
CA THR A 1013 -23.88 -10.33 63.49
C THR A 1013 -22.69 -10.09 62.58
N ARG A 1014 -22.41 -8.82 62.28
CA ARG A 1014 -21.28 -8.38 61.46
C ARG A 1014 -19.96 -8.53 62.23
N THR A 1015 -18.95 -9.15 61.63
CA THR A 1015 -17.63 -9.34 62.27
C THR A 1015 -16.74 -8.11 62.13
N HIS A 1016 -16.78 -7.43 60.98
CA HIS A 1016 -16.01 -6.22 60.71
C HIS A 1016 -16.79 -4.93 61.05
N THR A 1017 -16.07 -3.85 61.37
CA THR A 1017 -16.67 -2.51 61.56
C THR A 1017 -16.78 -1.82 60.20
N SER A 1018 -17.83 -1.03 59.94
CA SER A 1018 -17.83 -0.17 58.75
C SER A 1018 -16.85 0.98 58.95
N ASN A 1019 -16.19 1.40 57.87
CA ASN A 1019 -15.43 2.65 57.84
C ASN A 1019 -16.34 3.89 57.83
N ASN A 1020 -17.61 3.76 57.41
CA ASN A 1020 -18.59 4.85 57.37
C ASN A 1020 -19.11 5.19 58.79
N ASP A 1021 -18.90 6.43 59.25
CA ASP A 1021 -19.31 6.90 60.59
C ASP A 1021 -20.82 6.90 60.82
N TYR A 1022 -21.64 7.03 59.77
CA TYR A 1022 -23.09 6.85 59.91
C TYR A 1022 -23.43 5.39 60.24
N VAL A 1023 -22.81 4.43 59.52
CA VAL A 1023 -23.09 3.00 59.70
C VAL A 1023 -22.50 2.47 61.02
N LYS A 1024 -21.42 3.08 61.54
CA LYS A 1024 -20.92 2.78 62.90
C LYS A 1024 -22.02 2.96 63.97
N LYS A 1025 -22.91 3.95 63.81
CA LYS A 1025 -24.04 4.16 64.74
C LYS A 1025 -25.11 3.07 64.67
N ILE A 1026 -25.24 2.36 63.54
CA ILE A 1026 -26.24 1.30 63.38
C ILE A 1026 -25.85 0.03 64.17
N GLY A 1027 -24.55 -0.13 64.45
CA GLY A 1027 -24.02 -1.23 65.24
C GLY A 1027 -23.78 -2.51 64.43
N LYS A 1028 -23.61 -3.66 65.11
CA LYS A 1028 -23.14 -4.92 64.49
C LYS A 1028 -24.14 -6.07 64.53
N LYS A 1029 -25.02 -6.13 65.52
CA LYS A 1029 -26.04 -7.18 65.67
C LYS A 1029 -27.40 -6.74 65.13
N PHE A 1030 -28.05 -7.64 64.41
CA PHE A 1030 -29.41 -7.49 63.89
C PHE A 1030 -30.23 -8.73 64.29
N GLU A 1031 -31.45 -8.56 64.78
CA GLU A 1031 -32.45 -9.65 64.84
C GLU A 1031 -33.27 -9.65 63.53
N VAL A 1032 -33.55 -10.84 63.00
CA VAL A 1032 -34.40 -11.04 61.83
C VAL A 1032 -35.54 -11.98 62.21
N MET A 1033 -36.75 -11.64 61.79
CA MET A 1033 -37.96 -12.43 61.99
C MET A 1033 -38.57 -12.82 60.63
N LEU A 1034 -38.71 -14.12 60.42
CA LEU A 1034 -39.45 -14.71 59.30
C LEU A 1034 -40.83 -15.16 59.78
N THR A 1035 -41.84 -15.02 58.93
CA THR A 1035 -43.19 -15.58 59.16
C THR A 1035 -43.74 -16.19 57.88
N LYS A 1036 -44.59 -17.21 57.98
CA LYS A 1036 -45.44 -17.63 56.85
C LYS A 1036 -46.58 -16.63 56.64
N GLN A 1037 -47.06 -16.48 55.40
CA GLN A 1037 -48.29 -15.74 55.13
C GLN A 1037 -49.53 -16.58 55.51
N PRO A 1038 -50.62 -15.96 56.01
CA PRO A 1038 -51.84 -16.70 56.35
C PRO A 1038 -52.47 -17.40 55.13
N ASP A 1039 -52.60 -16.66 54.02
CA ASP A 1039 -53.43 -17.06 52.88
C ASP A 1039 -52.66 -17.85 51.79
N ASN A 1040 -51.37 -18.10 52.00
CA ASN A 1040 -50.53 -18.85 51.07
C ASN A 1040 -49.45 -19.65 51.81
N HIS A 1041 -49.75 -20.92 52.10
CA HIS A 1041 -48.97 -21.76 53.01
C HIS A 1041 -47.56 -22.16 52.49
N SER A 1042 -47.24 -21.87 51.22
CA SER A 1042 -46.01 -22.33 50.56
C SER A 1042 -44.77 -21.47 50.84
N TYR A 1043 -44.92 -20.18 51.20
CA TYR A 1043 -43.79 -19.24 51.24
C TYR A 1043 -43.62 -18.54 52.60
N TRP A 1044 -42.36 -18.25 52.94
CA TRP A 1044 -41.97 -17.42 54.09
C TRP A 1044 -41.66 -15.99 53.63
N THR A 1045 -41.82 -15.00 54.51
CA THR A 1045 -41.49 -13.59 54.27
C THR A 1045 -40.62 -13.02 55.39
N ILE A 1046 -39.78 -12.02 55.09
CA ILE A 1046 -38.97 -11.31 56.09
C ILE A 1046 -39.79 -10.15 56.65
N ASN A 1047 -40.42 -10.40 57.79
CA ASN A 1047 -41.40 -9.51 58.42
C ASN A 1047 -40.72 -8.39 59.24
N GLN A 1048 -39.52 -8.63 59.78
CA GLN A 1048 -38.77 -7.61 60.51
C GLN A 1048 -37.26 -7.82 60.43
N VAL A 1049 -36.52 -6.71 60.33
CA VAL A 1049 -35.08 -6.61 60.60
C VAL A 1049 -34.87 -5.51 61.64
N LEU A 1050 -34.25 -5.85 62.78
CA LEU A 1050 -34.10 -5.00 63.96
C LEU A 1050 -32.62 -4.81 64.30
N ALA A 1051 -32.09 -3.59 64.22
CA ALA A 1051 -30.75 -3.26 64.70
C ALA A 1051 -30.73 -3.24 66.25
N LEU A 1052 -29.94 -4.14 66.85
CA LEU A 1052 -29.90 -4.35 68.31
C LEU A 1052 -28.85 -3.45 69.00
N ASP A 1053 -27.78 -3.09 68.27
CA ASP A 1053 -26.64 -2.30 68.77
C ASP A 1053 -26.74 -0.81 68.40
N TYR A 1054 -27.92 -0.31 67.99
CA TYR A 1054 -28.09 1.05 67.47
C TYR A 1054 -27.78 2.12 68.53
N GLN A 1055 -26.85 3.03 68.20
CA GLN A 1055 -26.45 4.19 69.00
C GLN A 1055 -27.33 5.39 68.65
N GLN A 1056 -28.12 5.81 69.64
CA GLN A 1056 -29.12 6.89 69.58
C GLN A 1056 -28.48 8.25 69.86
#